data_AF-A0A928VP72-F1
#
_entry.id   AF-A0A928VP72-F1
#
_cell.length_a   1.000
_cell.length_b   1.000
_cell.length_c   1.000
_cell.angle_alpha   90.00
_cell.angle_beta   90.00
_cell.angle_gamma   90.00
#
_symmetry.space_group_name_H-M   'P 1'
#
loop_
_entity.id
_entity.type
_entity.pdbx_description
1 polymer ?
#
loop_
_entity_poly.entity_id
_entity_poly.type
_entity_poly.pdbx_seq_one_letter_code
_entity_poly.pdbx_strand_id
1 'polypeptide(L)'
;MVLVFVAFIVTLVAFVLAQVMRPSPSVQATSPLLAPAPRQILGSYDYFGQVLSPAAAADLVKSNGLNPNNPRSYDQVGAVKITQPLLDAGEKIFLNREIGDRFGLQRVLGFQLGIARILPEVGVAIAQQKGQPTSNLTIKLLRDLQLGSTVFPKGTPIRTGLDLAPKSFLPIGLKLPGDITCAICHVAVSPSGKQLKGVPNEDVAAQILVALSPNSAAGFARLNLNPLNPAFQGNGKTILDSQGQLVKLPDPQKFEQAFDDLLLAVPFGHFESSPDTINNTTQIPTVFTHGTAPYGWSGESAIGPFGGLSVLNNSVHSSEVNLLAAGQRSAETIGVDPEVYLGVVLQNAADRRLRIPDGVKPSEWLRKVAPDVNRAELQDQVALPGTGRYPRLQPSLLAFNGLGFSPPTRDRRDIARGKFFFANNAMSAWQDSLQPPANQSASNRDALGNGSVDRGAQVFQDANCASCHIPPFFTDKKIHPIAELGTNPARGESRLATNSILVAPQLYSFDTSVPVRGNAKVLDVPAPQKLFDDDRSLPRDLLPDGGYDTPSLLGLYVSAPYLHDGGVAVSKNALAVGNDGSFQVVDPKGLGLSGTLSQGIPADAANSLRALLDRQLRSSVIQTNQLNPALQVSNLDGTGHGFYVDGTAGFSQQQQQDLINFLLALDDNPAQF
;
A
#
# COMPACT_ATOMS: atom_id res chain seq x y z
N MET A 1 27.85 38.73 -57.01
CA MET A 1 28.07 37.35 -56.49
C MET A 1 27.87 37.25 -54.98
N VAL A 2 28.50 38.09 -54.16
CA VAL A 2 28.42 38.00 -52.68
C VAL A 2 26.98 38.05 -52.14
N LEU A 3 26.13 38.96 -52.66
CA LEU A 3 24.73 39.08 -52.26
C LEU A 3 23.88 37.82 -52.55
N VAL A 4 24.15 37.14 -53.67
CA VAL A 4 23.45 35.90 -54.06
C VAL A 4 23.87 34.74 -53.15
N PHE A 5 25.15 34.70 -52.77
CA PHE A 5 25.69 33.68 -51.88
C PHE A 5 25.16 33.81 -50.44
N VAL A 6 25.07 35.03 -49.92
CA VAL A 6 24.48 35.31 -48.60
C VAL A 6 22.99 34.96 -48.58
N ALA A 7 22.24 35.32 -49.62
CA ALA A 7 20.83 34.93 -49.73
C ALA A 7 20.65 33.41 -49.73
N PHE A 8 21.51 32.67 -50.43
CA PHE A 8 21.46 31.20 -50.45
C PHE A 8 21.73 30.60 -49.06
N ILE A 9 22.74 31.10 -48.34
CA ILE A 9 23.04 30.63 -46.97
C ILE A 9 21.88 30.94 -46.01
N VAL A 10 21.31 32.14 -46.06
CA VAL A 10 20.16 32.49 -45.20
C VAL A 10 18.96 31.60 -45.50
N THR A 11 18.70 31.30 -46.78
CA THR A 11 17.60 30.42 -47.18
C THR A 11 17.84 28.97 -46.75
N LEU A 12 19.08 28.49 -46.85
CA LEU A 12 19.47 27.15 -46.41
C LEU A 12 19.37 27.02 -44.89
N VAL A 13 19.86 28.02 -44.14
CA VAL A 13 19.76 28.07 -42.67
C VAL A 13 18.31 28.15 -42.24
N ALA A 14 17.48 28.98 -42.89
CA ALA A 14 16.04 29.06 -42.63
C ALA A 14 15.31 27.75 -42.96
N PHE A 15 15.69 27.06 -44.04
CA PHE A 15 15.13 25.75 -44.39
C PHE A 15 15.52 24.68 -43.37
N VAL A 16 16.79 24.63 -42.96
CA VAL A 16 17.26 23.70 -41.93
C VAL A 16 16.60 24.00 -40.58
N LEU A 17 16.51 25.27 -40.17
CA LEU A 17 15.75 25.68 -38.98
C LEU A 17 14.27 25.29 -39.10
N ALA A 18 13.64 25.47 -40.26
CA ALA A 18 12.26 25.06 -40.48
C ALA A 18 12.08 23.53 -40.43
N GLN A 19 13.07 22.74 -40.84
CA GLN A 19 13.02 21.27 -40.73
C GLN A 19 13.31 20.79 -39.30
N VAL A 20 14.19 21.47 -38.57
CA VAL A 20 14.54 21.15 -37.16
C VAL A 20 13.45 21.64 -36.19
N MET A 21 12.75 22.74 -36.53
CA MET A 21 11.65 23.31 -35.74
C MET A 21 10.26 22.85 -36.22
N ARG A 22 10.17 21.96 -37.23
CA ARG A 22 8.91 21.32 -37.56
C ARG A 22 8.46 20.52 -36.33
N PRO A 23 7.30 20.84 -35.72
CA PRO A 23 6.74 19.93 -34.74
C PRO A 23 6.61 18.57 -35.44
N SER A 24 7.17 17.53 -34.83
CA SER A 24 6.89 16.17 -35.27
C SER A 24 5.37 16.02 -35.29
N PRO A 25 4.76 15.41 -36.33
CA PRO A 25 3.35 15.06 -36.26
C PRO A 25 3.13 14.37 -34.92
N SER A 26 2.11 14.78 -34.17
CA SER A 26 1.66 14.02 -33.00
C SER A 26 1.21 12.67 -33.54
N VAL A 27 2.08 11.66 -33.51
CA VAL A 27 1.71 10.34 -33.97
C VAL A 27 0.96 9.70 -32.81
N GLN A 28 -0.35 9.60 -32.99
CA GLN A 28 -1.26 9.10 -31.96
C GLN A 28 -1.56 7.64 -32.28
N ALA A 29 -1.33 6.76 -31.31
CA ALA A 29 -1.89 5.42 -31.35
C ALA A 29 -3.42 5.53 -31.35
N THR A 30 -4.09 4.70 -32.15
CA THR A 30 -5.50 4.87 -32.51
C THR A 30 -6.42 3.81 -31.90
N SER A 31 -5.87 2.81 -31.22
CA SER A 31 -6.63 1.75 -30.58
C SER A 31 -7.71 2.31 -29.65
N PRO A 32 -8.97 1.85 -29.77
CA PRO A 32 -10.04 2.22 -28.84
C PRO A 32 -9.75 1.84 -27.38
N LEU A 33 -8.85 0.88 -27.15
CA LEU A 33 -8.42 0.49 -25.80
C LEU A 33 -7.61 1.60 -25.11
N LEU A 34 -7.06 2.56 -25.86
CA LEU A 34 -6.35 3.74 -25.33
C LEU A 34 -7.30 4.91 -25.06
N ALA A 35 -8.61 4.68 -24.98
CA ALA A 35 -9.53 5.71 -24.51
C ALA A 35 -9.20 6.03 -23.04
N PRO A 36 -9.02 7.32 -22.67
CA PRO A 36 -8.77 7.69 -21.28
C PRO A 36 -9.87 7.16 -20.36
N ALA A 37 -9.46 6.66 -19.19
CA ALA A 37 -10.42 6.21 -18.19
C ALA A 37 -11.29 7.37 -17.69
N PRO A 38 -12.59 7.12 -17.38
CA PRO A 38 -13.44 8.12 -16.76
C PRO A 38 -12.81 8.69 -15.48
N ARG A 39 -12.99 9.98 -15.24
CA ARG A 39 -12.51 10.66 -14.04
C ARG A 39 -13.65 10.86 -13.04
N GLN A 40 -13.29 10.97 -11.76
CA GLN A 40 -14.22 11.33 -10.70
C GLN A 40 -14.89 12.69 -10.99
N ILE A 41 -16.21 12.75 -10.78
CA ILE A 41 -17.04 13.91 -11.15
C ILE A 41 -17.27 14.80 -9.93
N LEU A 42 -16.75 16.03 -9.95
CA LEU A 42 -17.03 17.02 -8.91
C LEU A 42 -18.52 17.35 -8.83
N GLY A 43 -19.05 17.45 -7.61
CA GLY A 43 -20.46 17.74 -7.33
C GLY A 43 -21.36 16.51 -7.27
N SER A 44 -20.89 15.34 -7.70
CA SER A 44 -21.56 14.06 -7.48
C SER A 44 -21.46 13.60 -6.02
N TYR A 45 -22.10 12.49 -5.68
CA TYR A 45 -22.04 11.88 -4.35
C TYR A 45 -21.55 10.45 -4.46
N ASP A 46 -20.67 10.04 -3.55
CA ASP A 46 -20.44 8.61 -3.27
C ASP A 46 -21.51 8.11 -2.31
N TYR A 47 -22.10 6.96 -2.61
CA TYR A 47 -22.98 6.20 -1.73
C TYR A 47 -22.47 4.76 -1.69
N PHE A 48 -21.53 4.50 -0.78
CA PHE A 48 -20.92 3.18 -0.58
C PHE A 48 -20.34 2.57 -1.86
N GLY A 49 -19.63 3.37 -2.67
CA GLY A 49 -19.05 2.97 -3.95
C GLY A 49 -19.92 3.23 -5.17
N GLN A 50 -21.20 3.57 -4.98
CA GLN A 50 -22.06 4.03 -6.06
C GLN A 50 -21.91 5.54 -6.27
N VAL A 51 -21.53 5.95 -7.48
CA VAL A 51 -21.55 7.37 -7.87
C VAL A 51 -22.99 7.79 -8.21
N LEU A 52 -23.52 8.73 -7.45
CA LEU A 52 -24.86 9.31 -7.64
C LEU A 52 -24.75 10.73 -8.22
N SER A 53 -25.61 11.02 -9.21
CA SER A 53 -25.85 12.40 -9.62
C SER A 53 -26.51 13.19 -8.48
N PRO A 54 -26.45 14.54 -8.48
CA PRO A 54 -27.14 15.35 -7.47
C PRO A 54 -28.64 15.07 -7.37
N ALA A 55 -29.31 14.76 -8.49
CA ALA A 55 -30.73 14.41 -8.51
C ALA A 55 -30.98 13.04 -7.86
N ALA A 56 -30.20 12.02 -8.23
CA ALA A 56 -30.32 10.69 -7.64
C ALA A 56 -30.04 10.69 -6.12
N ALA A 57 -29.03 11.46 -5.69
CA ALA A 57 -28.74 11.64 -4.27
C ALA A 57 -29.88 12.36 -3.53
N ALA A 58 -30.49 13.38 -4.14
CA ALA A 58 -31.65 14.05 -3.57
C ALA A 58 -32.86 13.12 -3.43
N ASP A 59 -33.07 12.21 -4.39
CA ASP A 59 -34.14 11.23 -4.34
C ASP A 59 -33.90 10.16 -3.27
N LEU A 60 -32.66 9.69 -3.10
CA LEU A 60 -32.25 8.83 -1.97
C LEU A 60 -32.54 9.50 -0.62
N VAL A 61 -32.25 10.79 -0.49
CA VAL A 61 -32.55 11.54 0.73
C VAL A 61 -34.06 11.63 0.98
N LYS A 62 -34.86 11.93 -0.04
CA LYS A 62 -36.33 11.98 0.07
C LYS A 62 -36.93 10.62 0.43
N SER A 63 -36.45 9.53 -0.18
CA SER A 63 -36.96 8.18 0.08
C SER A 63 -36.70 7.73 1.52
N ASN A 64 -35.71 8.32 2.19
CA ASN A 64 -35.41 8.13 3.60
C ASN A 64 -36.17 9.11 4.52
N GLY A 65 -37.14 9.87 4.00
CA GLY A 65 -37.96 10.81 4.78
C GLY A 65 -37.22 12.07 5.23
N LEU A 66 -36.10 12.41 4.59
CA LEU A 66 -35.26 13.56 4.94
C LEU A 66 -35.38 14.68 3.91
N ASN A 67 -34.98 15.90 4.31
CA ASN A 67 -35.08 17.08 3.45
C ASN A 67 -33.85 17.22 2.53
N PRO A 68 -33.98 17.09 1.19
CA PRO A 68 -32.86 17.21 0.25
C PRO A 68 -32.25 18.62 0.16
N ASN A 69 -32.95 19.64 0.66
CA ASN A 69 -32.43 21.02 0.74
C ASN A 69 -31.54 21.25 1.98
N ASN A 70 -31.46 20.28 2.89
CA ASN A 70 -30.57 20.31 4.03
C ASN A 70 -29.32 19.44 3.74
N PRO A 71 -28.12 20.03 3.60
CA PRO A 71 -26.89 19.27 3.32
C PRO A 71 -26.62 18.14 4.32
N ARG A 72 -27.03 18.30 5.58
CA ARG A 72 -26.87 17.28 6.63
C ARG A 72 -27.66 15.99 6.35
N SER A 73 -28.73 16.07 5.56
CA SER A 73 -29.55 14.90 5.23
C SER A 73 -28.78 13.86 4.40
N TYR A 74 -27.80 14.28 3.60
CA TYR A 74 -26.95 13.39 2.80
C TYR A 74 -26.00 12.59 3.72
N ASP A 75 -25.37 13.27 4.69
CA ASP A 75 -24.55 12.62 5.71
C ASP A 75 -25.35 11.60 6.54
N GLN A 76 -26.63 11.88 6.78
CA GLN A 76 -27.55 11.01 7.52
C GLN A 76 -27.96 9.75 6.77
N VAL A 77 -27.76 9.68 5.47
CA VAL A 77 -27.97 8.47 4.66
C VAL A 77 -26.67 7.82 4.24
N GLY A 78 -25.51 8.39 4.59
CA GLY A 78 -24.21 7.86 4.18
C GLY A 78 -23.76 8.30 2.79
N ALA A 79 -24.35 9.36 2.22
CA ALA A 79 -23.94 9.92 0.94
C ALA A 79 -22.89 11.03 1.13
N VAL A 80 -21.68 10.85 0.58
CA VAL A 80 -20.57 11.81 0.69
C VAL A 80 -20.51 12.66 -0.57
N LYS A 81 -20.68 13.98 -0.42
CA LYS A 81 -20.55 14.89 -1.57
C LYS A 81 -19.10 15.07 -1.98
N ILE A 82 -18.79 14.78 -3.25
CA ILE A 82 -17.47 14.98 -3.82
C ILE A 82 -17.30 16.45 -4.18
N THR A 83 -16.37 17.14 -3.50
CA THR A 83 -16.14 18.58 -3.68
C THR A 83 -14.65 18.89 -3.63
N GLN A 84 -14.22 19.99 -4.26
CA GLN A 84 -12.81 20.41 -4.20
C GLN A 84 -12.31 20.57 -2.75
N PRO A 85 -13.06 21.19 -1.80
CA PRO A 85 -12.62 21.24 -0.41
C PRO A 85 -12.45 19.87 0.26
N LEU A 86 -13.22 18.85 -0.13
CA LEU A 86 -13.05 17.49 0.37
C LEU A 86 -11.74 16.88 -0.15
N LEU A 87 -11.44 17.05 -1.45
CA LEU A 87 -10.20 16.62 -2.08
C LEU A 87 -8.98 17.31 -1.44
N ASP A 88 -9.04 18.64 -1.25
CA ASP A 88 -7.97 19.42 -0.62
C ASP A 88 -7.73 18.96 0.83
N ALA A 89 -8.80 18.65 1.57
CA ALA A 89 -8.69 18.09 2.91
C ALA A 89 -8.07 16.70 2.88
N GLY A 90 -8.50 15.84 1.95
CA GLY A 90 -7.96 14.50 1.75
C GLY A 90 -6.46 14.51 1.48
N GLU A 91 -6.04 15.31 0.50
CA GLU A 91 -4.62 15.49 0.18
C GLU A 91 -3.83 15.94 1.40
N LYS A 92 -4.34 16.96 2.10
CA LYS A 92 -3.64 17.53 3.25
C LYS A 92 -3.48 16.50 4.36
N ILE A 93 -4.52 15.73 4.66
CA ILE A 93 -4.50 14.67 5.68
C ILE A 93 -3.51 13.58 5.24
N PHE A 94 -3.65 13.05 4.04
CA PHE A 94 -2.81 11.96 3.52
C PHE A 94 -1.31 12.33 3.56
N LEU A 95 -0.98 13.56 3.16
CA LEU A 95 0.42 14.00 3.11
C LEU A 95 1.00 14.43 4.46
N ASN A 96 0.17 14.88 5.41
CA ASN A 96 0.68 15.60 6.59
C ASN A 96 0.19 15.12 7.96
N ARG A 97 -0.84 14.28 8.03
CA ARG A 97 -1.32 13.72 9.30
C ARG A 97 -0.55 12.44 9.61
N GLU A 98 -0.14 12.26 10.86
CA GLU A 98 0.50 11.01 11.24
C GLU A 98 -0.45 9.81 11.11
N ILE A 99 0.07 8.67 10.65
CA ILE A 99 -0.68 7.42 10.59
C ILE A 99 -0.78 6.81 11.99
N GLY A 100 -1.91 6.13 12.23
CA GLY A 100 -2.16 5.42 13.48
C GLY A 100 -2.22 6.28 14.73
N ASP A 101 -1.97 5.61 15.86
CA ASP A 101 -1.95 6.22 17.18
C ASP A 101 -0.54 6.37 17.75
N ARG A 102 -0.31 7.49 18.45
CA ARG A 102 0.97 7.74 19.14
C ARG A 102 1.16 6.79 20.32
N PHE A 103 0.10 6.15 20.83
CA PHE A 103 0.21 5.23 21.96
C PHE A 103 0.94 3.95 21.56
N GLY A 104 0.48 3.22 20.56
CA GLY A 104 1.11 2.04 19.98
C GLY A 104 2.42 2.39 19.27
N LEU A 105 2.37 3.26 18.26
CA LEU A 105 3.52 3.49 17.38
C LEU A 105 4.70 4.18 18.09
N GLN A 106 4.42 5.16 18.96
CA GLN A 106 5.49 5.93 19.62
C GLN A 106 5.79 5.45 21.03
N ARG A 107 4.79 5.10 21.85
CA ARG A 107 5.02 4.73 23.27
C ARG A 107 5.23 3.23 23.49
N VAL A 108 4.64 2.37 22.67
CA VAL A 108 4.85 0.92 22.77
C VAL A 108 6.02 0.47 21.90
N LEU A 109 5.96 0.68 20.58
CA LEU A 109 7.01 0.28 19.64
C LEU A 109 8.28 1.13 19.82
N GLY A 110 8.11 2.46 19.92
CA GLY A 110 9.22 3.40 20.03
C GLY A 110 9.79 3.84 18.68
N PHE A 111 8.96 3.97 17.65
CA PHE A 111 9.40 4.33 16.30
C PHE A 111 10.23 5.63 16.28
N GLN A 112 9.75 6.68 16.94
CA GLN A 112 10.47 7.94 17.11
C GLN A 112 11.86 7.75 17.76
N LEU A 113 11.96 6.89 18.78
CA LEU A 113 13.25 6.59 19.41
C LEU A 113 14.18 5.86 18.44
N GLY A 114 13.63 4.99 17.58
CA GLY A 114 14.35 4.36 16.50
C GLY A 114 14.90 5.35 15.49
N ILE A 115 14.05 6.24 14.95
CA ILE A 115 14.48 7.32 14.03
C ILE A 115 15.54 8.21 14.67
N ALA A 116 15.41 8.53 15.96
CA ALA A 116 16.41 9.32 16.68
C ALA A 116 17.80 8.66 16.75
N ARG A 117 17.91 7.33 16.56
CA ARG A 117 19.21 6.62 16.50
C ARG A 117 20.02 7.00 15.26
N ILE A 118 19.35 7.37 14.16
CA ILE A 118 19.98 7.70 12.86
C ILE A 118 19.77 9.16 12.42
N LEU A 119 19.07 9.96 13.23
CA LEU A 119 18.76 11.35 12.88
C LEU A 119 20.01 12.22 12.58
N PRO A 120 21.14 12.09 13.31
CA PRO A 120 22.38 12.79 12.95
C PRO A 120 22.89 12.41 11.55
N GLU A 121 22.89 11.11 11.23
CA GLU A 121 23.27 10.57 9.93
C GLU A 121 22.36 11.10 8.80
N VAL A 122 21.04 11.14 9.04
CA VAL A 122 20.05 11.71 8.12
C VAL A 122 20.33 13.19 7.85
N GLY A 123 20.59 13.98 8.91
CA GLY A 123 20.92 15.41 8.76
C GLY A 123 22.18 15.65 7.93
N VAL A 124 23.22 14.83 8.13
CA VAL A 124 24.44 14.87 7.32
C VAL A 124 24.15 14.53 5.85
N ALA A 125 23.38 13.46 5.61
CA ALA A 125 23.02 13.03 4.26
C ALA A 125 22.21 14.10 3.51
N ILE A 126 21.24 14.74 4.17
CA ILE A 126 20.44 15.83 3.58
C ILE A 126 21.34 17.03 3.24
N ALA A 127 22.24 17.43 4.14
CA ALA A 127 23.17 18.52 3.87
C ALA A 127 24.07 18.22 2.65
N GLN A 128 24.48 16.96 2.48
CA GLN A 128 25.28 16.51 1.34
C GLN A 128 24.53 16.55 0.01
N GLN A 129 23.19 16.47 0.02
CA GLN A 129 22.38 16.65 -1.20
C GLN A 129 22.46 18.08 -1.77
N LYS A 130 22.90 19.07 -0.98
CA LYS A 130 23.02 20.49 -1.41
C LYS A 130 21.72 21.02 -2.05
N GLY A 131 20.57 20.60 -1.52
CA GLY A 131 19.24 20.96 -2.00
C GLY A 131 18.77 20.24 -3.27
N GLN A 132 19.55 19.29 -3.79
CA GLN A 132 19.11 18.40 -4.87
C GLN A 132 18.09 17.39 -4.34
N PRO A 133 17.12 16.97 -5.17
CA PRO A 133 16.22 15.89 -4.82
C PRO A 133 16.94 14.54 -4.84
N THR A 134 16.37 13.56 -4.14
CA THR A 134 16.75 12.15 -4.27
C THR A 134 15.53 11.28 -3.98
N SER A 135 15.38 10.17 -4.69
CA SER A 135 14.42 9.12 -4.32
C SER A 135 14.98 8.19 -3.25
N ASN A 136 16.27 8.25 -2.93
CA ASN A 136 16.88 7.35 -1.95
C ASN A 136 17.98 8.05 -1.16
N LEU A 137 17.60 8.64 -0.04
CA LEU A 137 18.58 9.20 0.87
C LEU A 137 19.48 8.09 1.45
N THR A 138 20.73 8.06 1.02
CA THR A 138 21.74 7.14 1.59
C THR A 138 22.43 7.82 2.76
N ILE A 139 22.39 7.17 3.92
CA ILE A 139 23.07 7.64 5.13
C ILE A 139 24.39 6.88 5.32
N LYS A 140 25.38 7.51 5.97
CA LYS A 140 26.62 6.84 6.39
C LYS A 140 26.64 6.75 7.91
N LEU A 141 26.68 5.53 8.44
CA LEU A 141 26.61 5.30 9.88
C LEU A 141 27.76 5.99 10.63
N LEU A 142 27.43 6.78 11.67
CA LEU A 142 28.44 7.46 12.50
C LEU A 142 28.95 6.58 13.65
N ARG A 143 28.23 5.48 13.92
CA ARG A 143 28.51 4.46 14.94
C ARG A 143 28.04 3.09 14.44
N ASP A 144 28.48 2.03 15.10
CA ASP A 144 27.94 0.70 14.84
C ASP A 144 26.44 0.68 15.13
N LEU A 145 25.68 0.02 14.27
CA LEU A 145 24.24 -0.14 14.39
C LEU A 145 23.91 -1.64 14.44
N GLN A 146 23.39 -2.08 15.57
CA GLN A 146 22.84 -3.44 15.70
C GLN A 146 21.34 -3.43 15.42
N LEU A 147 20.91 -4.31 14.51
CA LEU A 147 19.52 -4.63 14.19
C LEU A 147 19.42 -6.16 14.12
N GLY A 148 18.59 -6.76 14.96
CA GLY A 148 18.57 -8.21 15.11
C GLY A 148 19.95 -8.81 15.42
N SER A 149 20.27 -9.89 14.71
CA SER A 149 21.58 -10.56 14.74
C SER A 149 22.66 -9.82 13.95
N THR A 150 22.29 -8.83 13.13
CA THR A 150 23.20 -8.14 12.23
C THR A 150 23.79 -6.90 12.89
N VAL A 151 25.11 -6.78 12.83
CA VAL A 151 25.84 -5.56 13.21
C VAL A 151 26.33 -4.88 11.95
N PHE A 152 25.82 -3.67 11.69
CA PHE A 152 26.29 -2.78 10.65
C PHE A 152 27.42 -1.91 11.21
N PRO A 153 28.68 -2.07 10.74
CA PRO A 153 29.80 -1.29 11.26
C PRO A 153 29.66 0.21 10.97
N LYS A 154 30.25 1.04 11.82
CA LYS A 154 30.45 2.45 11.55
C LYS A 154 31.04 2.67 10.14
N GLY A 155 30.51 3.66 9.44
CA GLY A 155 30.91 4.01 8.09
C GLY A 155 30.20 3.22 6.99
N THR A 156 29.40 2.21 7.33
CA THR A 156 28.55 1.50 6.38
C THR A 156 27.54 2.47 5.74
N PRO A 157 27.43 2.50 4.40
CA PRO A 157 26.34 3.21 3.75
C PRO A 157 25.05 2.41 3.87
N ILE A 158 23.97 3.06 4.31
CA ILE A 158 22.63 2.47 4.41
C ILE A 158 21.70 3.25 3.49
N ARG A 159 21.11 2.55 2.52
CA ARG A 159 20.00 3.07 1.73
C ARG A 159 18.77 3.12 2.64
N THR A 160 18.11 4.27 2.71
CA THR A 160 16.91 4.41 3.55
C THR A 160 15.63 4.38 2.72
N GLY A 161 15.74 4.61 1.41
CA GLY A 161 14.59 4.83 0.52
C GLY A 161 13.72 6.00 0.94
N LEU A 162 14.28 6.93 1.71
CA LEU A 162 13.59 8.15 2.09
C LEU A 162 13.75 9.17 0.97
N ASP A 163 12.64 9.50 0.33
CA ASP A 163 12.57 10.53 -0.71
C ASP A 163 12.76 11.93 -0.14
N LEU A 164 13.56 12.74 -0.85
CA LEU A 164 13.80 14.14 -0.53
C LEU A 164 13.40 15.01 -1.72
N ALA A 165 12.42 15.90 -1.49
CA ALA A 165 12.07 16.95 -2.44
C ALA A 165 13.17 18.03 -2.51
N PRO A 166 13.27 18.80 -3.62
CA PRO A 166 14.26 19.87 -3.75
C PRO A 166 14.21 20.85 -2.60
N LYS A 167 15.39 21.17 -2.03
CA LYS A 167 15.56 22.13 -0.91
C LYS A 167 14.76 21.76 0.35
N SER A 168 14.28 20.53 0.48
CA SER A 168 13.63 20.06 1.71
C SER A 168 14.66 19.76 2.80
N PHE A 169 14.26 19.99 4.06
CA PHE A 169 15.07 19.67 5.24
C PHE A 169 14.62 18.38 5.94
N LEU A 170 13.53 17.79 5.48
CA LEU A 170 13.00 16.52 5.96
C LEU A 170 12.57 15.67 4.76
N PRO A 171 12.74 14.33 4.85
CA PRO A 171 12.16 13.42 3.88
C PRO A 171 10.65 13.56 3.78
N ILE A 172 10.11 13.20 2.61
CA ILE A 172 8.68 13.13 2.37
C ILE A 172 8.07 12.10 3.33
N GLY A 173 6.92 12.44 3.92
CA GLY A 173 6.22 11.59 4.87
C GLY A 173 6.80 11.56 6.29
N LEU A 174 8.05 11.96 6.52
CA LEU A 174 8.63 12.04 7.87
C LEU A 174 8.36 13.41 8.52
N LYS A 175 7.80 13.39 9.73
CA LYS A 175 7.51 14.57 10.55
C LYS A 175 8.28 14.50 11.87
N LEU A 176 8.81 15.63 12.32
CA LEU A 176 9.41 15.70 13.64
C LEU A 176 8.33 15.64 14.73
N PRO A 177 8.58 14.89 15.83
CA PRO A 177 9.88 14.32 16.21
C PRO A 177 10.18 12.90 15.69
N GLY A 178 9.27 12.25 14.97
CA GLY A 178 9.44 10.92 14.38
C GLY A 178 8.12 10.29 13.93
N ASP A 179 7.13 11.12 13.63
CA ASP A 179 5.83 10.69 13.13
C ASP A 179 5.93 10.46 11.61
N ILE A 180 5.16 9.52 11.07
CA ILE A 180 5.14 9.21 9.63
C ILE A 180 3.73 9.40 9.07
N THR A 181 3.63 9.78 7.80
CA THR A 181 2.37 9.96 7.07
C THR A 181 2.28 8.98 5.91
N CYS A 182 1.12 8.82 5.28
CA CYS A 182 0.94 7.95 4.12
C CYS A 182 1.90 8.29 2.95
N ALA A 183 2.39 9.52 2.91
CA ALA A 183 3.31 9.98 1.87
C ALA A 183 4.69 9.29 1.90
N ILE A 184 5.10 8.67 3.01
CA ILE A 184 6.39 7.95 3.05
C ILE A 184 6.37 6.75 2.09
N CYS A 185 5.22 6.10 1.94
CA CYS A 185 5.02 4.94 1.08
C CYS A 185 4.40 5.29 -0.28
N HIS A 186 3.59 6.35 -0.37
CA HIS A 186 2.75 6.61 -1.57
C HIS A 186 3.07 7.93 -2.29
N VAL A 187 4.27 8.48 -2.08
CA VAL A 187 4.77 9.63 -2.84
C VAL A 187 6.23 9.40 -3.19
N ALA A 188 6.50 9.11 -4.47
CA ALA A 188 7.83 9.07 -5.01
C ALA A 188 8.30 10.45 -5.52
N VAL A 189 9.59 10.60 -5.77
CA VAL A 189 10.22 11.79 -6.35
C VAL A 189 10.85 11.48 -7.70
N SER A 190 10.45 12.22 -8.73
CA SER A 190 11.07 12.11 -10.07
C SER A 190 12.54 12.57 -10.06
N PRO A 191 13.34 12.22 -11.08
CA PRO A 191 14.70 12.75 -11.21
C PRO A 191 14.79 14.29 -11.26
N SER A 192 13.71 14.96 -11.69
CA SER A 192 13.60 16.43 -11.69
C SER A 192 13.16 17.02 -10.35
N GLY A 193 12.86 16.19 -9.36
CA GLY A 193 12.41 16.61 -8.03
C GLY A 193 10.91 16.84 -7.90
N LYS A 194 10.10 16.41 -8.88
CA LYS A 194 8.64 16.50 -8.81
C LYS A 194 8.12 15.38 -7.90
N GLN A 195 7.26 15.73 -6.94
CA GLN A 195 6.52 14.74 -6.17
C GLN A 195 5.46 14.08 -7.05
N LEU A 196 5.54 12.76 -7.16
CA LEU A 196 4.63 11.92 -7.91
C LEU A 196 3.64 11.31 -6.91
N LYS A 197 2.56 12.06 -6.64
CA LYS A 197 1.54 11.64 -5.69
C LYS A 197 0.82 10.41 -6.21
N GLY A 198 0.81 9.37 -5.40
CA GLY A 198 0.18 8.09 -5.67
C GLY A 198 1.03 7.04 -6.35
N VAL A 199 2.24 7.43 -6.77
CA VAL A 199 3.29 6.48 -7.15
C VAL A 199 3.88 5.87 -5.87
N PRO A 200 3.97 4.53 -5.78
CA PRO A 200 4.56 3.87 -4.62
C PRO A 200 6.04 4.21 -4.50
N ASN A 201 6.51 4.34 -3.27
CA ASN A 201 7.92 4.41 -2.94
C ASN A 201 8.47 2.97 -2.93
N GLU A 202 8.98 2.54 -4.09
CA GLU A 202 9.47 1.17 -4.34
C GLU A 202 10.78 0.84 -3.61
N ASP A 203 11.42 1.80 -2.95
CA ASP A 203 12.70 1.55 -2.29
C ASP A 203 12.77 1.97 -0.82
N VAL A 204 11.65 2.41 -0.22
CA VAL A 204 11.58 2.69 1.23
C VAL A 204 12.04 1.48 2.04
N ALA A 205 12.99 1.71 2.94
CA ALA A 205 13.56 0.67 3.79
C ALA A 205 12.71 0.44 5.05
N ALA A 206 11.42 0.13 4.88
CA ALA A 206 10.48 -0.05 5.99
C ALA A 206 11.00 -1.04 7.05
N GLN A 207 11.66 -2.12 6.62
CA GLN A 207 12.29 -3.11 7.47
C GLN A 207 13.36 -2.52 8.40
N ILE A 208 14.22 -1.65 7.88
CA ILE A 208 15.25 -0.99 8.67
C ILE A 208 14.61 0.04 9.61
N LEU A 209 13.65 0.82 9.11
CA LEU A 209 13.00 1.88 9.88
C LEU A 209 12.24 1.31 11.08
N VAL A 210 11.57 0.16 10.94
CA VAL A 210 10.89 -0.52 12.04
C VAL A 210 11.89 -1.19 12.99
N ALA A 211 12.89 -1.91 12.49
CA ALA A 211 13.91 -2.58 13.31
C ALA A 211 14.78 -1.62 14.15
N LEU A 212 14.81 -0.32 13.79
CA LEU A 212 15.44 0.70 14.63
C LEU A 212 14.73 0.90 15.97
N SER A 213 13.44 0.56 16.05
CA SER A 213 12.63 0.73 17.25
C SER A 213 13.14 -0.15 18.39
N PRO A 214 13.13 0.32 19.65
CA PRO A 214 13.65 -0.45 20.79
C PRO A 214 12.73 -1.58 21.29
N ASN A 215 11.55 -1.72 20.69
CA ASN A 215 10.55 -2.76 20.98
C ASN A 215 9.82 -3.14 19.69
N SER A 216 10.56 -3.33 18.60
CA SER A 216 10.06 -3.73 17.28
C SER A 216 9.18 -4.99 17.35
N ALA A 217 9.52 -5.95 18.22
CA ALA A 217 8.76 -7.19 18.41
C ALA A 217 7.36 -6.99 19.02
N ALA A 218 6.97 -5.77 19.41
CA ALA A 218 5.56 -5.44 19.62
C ALA A 218 4.71 -5.65 18.34
N GLY A 219 5.35 -5.68 17.17
CA GLY A 219 4.73 -6.04 15.90
C GLY A 219 4.59 -7.53 15.63
N PHE A 220 5.03 -8.44 16.53
CA PHE A 220 5.25 -9.87 16.24
C PHE A 220 4.09 -10.58 15.53
N ALA A 221 2.85 -10.22 15.83
CA ALA A 221 1.68 -10.86 15.23
C ALA A 221 1.57 -10.65 13.71
N ARG A 222 2.41 -9.80 13.13
CA ARG A 222 2.54 -9.57 11.69
C ARG A 222 3.45 -10.58 10.99
N LEU A 223 4.28 -11.29 11.75
CA LEU A 223 5.19 -12.29 11.22
C LEU A 223 4.90 -13.63 11.92
N ASN A 224 5.38 -14.72 11.34
CA ASN A 224 5.17 -16.06 11.86
C ASN A 224 6.07 -16.34 13.07
N LEU A 225 5.76 -15.70 14.20
CA LEU A 225 6.43 -15.87 15.48
C LEU A 225 5.44 -16.28 16.57
N ASN A 226 5.64 -17.48 17.10
CA ASN A 226 4.93 -17.92 18.30
C ASN A 226 5.70 -17.48 19.56
N PRO A 227 5.13 -16.57 20.39
CA PRO A 227 5.81 -16.07 21.60
C PRO A 227 6.04 -17.15 22.66
N LEU A 228 5.32 -18.27 22.62
CA LEU A 228 5.47 -19.38 23.56
C LEU A 228 6.44 -20.47 23.07
N ASN A 229 7.09 -20.28 21.91
CA ASN A 229 8.11 -21.21 21.43
C ASN A 229 9.25 -21.34 22.46
N PRO A 230 9.63 -22.56 22.89
CA PRO A 230 10.73 -22.79 23.84
C PRO A 230 12.06 -22.12 23.47
N ALA A 231 12.33 -21.92 22.17
CA ALA A 231 13.54 -21.25 21.68
C ALA A 231 13.68 -19.81 22.21
N PHE A 232 12.56 -19.13 22.49
CA PHE A 232 12.54 -17.76 22.98
C PHE A 232 12.47 -17.66 24.51
N GLN A 233 12.47 -18.78 25.24
CA GLN A 233 12.43 -18.76 26.70
C GLN A 233 13.72 -18.16 27.32
N GLY A 234 13.58 -17.60 28.52
CA GLY A 234 14.67 -16.95 29.24
C GLY A 234 14.18 -16.01 30.34
N ASN A 235 14.61 -14.75 30.30
CA ASN A 235 14.35 -13.78 31.36
C ASN A 235 13.03 -12.97 31.20
N GLY A 236 12.12 -13.40 30.31
CA GLY A 236 10.83 -12.72 30.08
C GLY A 236 9.97 -12.61 31.34
N LYS A 237 8.95 -11.75 31.31
CA LYS A 237 8.07 -11.56 32.48
C LYS A 237 7.17 -12.76 32.73
N THR A 238 6.81 -13.01 33.99
CA THR A 238 5.72 -13.95 34.32
C THR A 238 4.44 -13.16 34.47
N ILE A 239 3.36 -13.57 33.80
CA ILE A 239 2.04 -12.91 33.83
C ILE A 239 0.95 -13.87 34.27
N LEU A 240 -0.24 -13.34 34.53
CA LEU A 240 -1.47 -14.13 34.59
C LEU A 240 -2.15 -14.12 33.21
N ASP A 241 -2.47 -15.30 32.69
CA ASP A 241 -3.22 -15.44 31.43
C ASP A 241 -4.72 -15.14 31.60
N SER A 242 -5.50 -15.32 30.52
CA SER A 242 -6.94 -15.06 30.58
C SER A 242 -7.69 -15.97 31.57
N GLN A 243 -7.14 -17.17 31.87
CA GLN A 243 -7.64 -18.14 32.85
C GLN A 243 -7.05 -17.96 34.26
N GLY A 244 -6.17 -16.98 34.46
CA GLY A 244 -5.51 -16.69 35.73
C GLY A 244 -4.38 -17.66 36.09
N GLN A 245 -3.84 -18.41 35.13
CA GLN A 245 -2.65 -19.23 35.32
C GLN A 245 -1.39 -18.41 35.07
N LEU A 246 -0.30 -18.79 35.74
CA LEU A 246 0.99 -18.16 35.53
C LEU A 246 1.61 -18.63 34.21
N VAL A 247 1.94 -17.68 33.34
CA VAL A 247 2.60 -17.93 32.06
C VAL A 247 3.89 -17.14 31.97
N LYS A 248 4.96 -17.78 31.53
CA LYS A 248 6.26 -17.15 31.27
C LYS A 248 6.31 -16.63 29.83
N LEU A 249 6.47 -15.32 29.69
CA LEU A 249 6.68 -14.65 28.41
C LEU A 249 8.08 -14.92 27.85
N PRO A 250 8.29 -14.74 26.53
CA PRO A 250 9.61 -14.90 25.92
C PRO A 250 10.60 -13.88 26.48
N ASP A 251 11.88 -14.26 26.47
CA ASP A 251 13.01 -13.36 26.66
C ASP A 251 12.91 -12.23 25.63
N PRO A 252 12.71 -10.97 26.07
CA PRO A 252 12.49 -9.86 25.16
C PRO A 252 13.66 -9.65 24.20
N GLN A 253 14.91 -9.93 24.59
CA GLN A 253 16.06 -9.71 23.71
C GLN A 253 16.13 -10.77 22.61
N LYS A 254 15.92 -12.04 22.95
CA LYS A 254 15.90 -13.12 21.95
C LYS A 254 14.74 -12.95 20.97
N PHE A 255 13.59 -12.54 21.48
CA PHE A 255 12.39 -12.36 20.66
C PHE A 255 12.50 -11.14 19.74
N GLU A 256 13.04 -10.01 20.24
CA GLU A 256 13.38 -8.84 19.43
C GLU A 256 14.38 -9.20 18.34
N GLN A 257 15.44 -9.95 18.68
CA GLN A 257 16.45 -10.38 17.73
C GLN A 257 15.84 -11.20 16.59
N ALA A 258 14.99 -12.18 16.92
CA ALA A 258 14.33 -13.02 15.93
C ALA A 258 13.35 -12.23 15.05
N PHE A 259 12.61 -11.29 15.62
CA PHE A 259 11.69 -10.43 14.87
C PHE A 259 12.43 -9.50 13.91
N ASP A 260 13.48 -8.84 14.37
CA ASP A 260 14.32 -7.99 13.52
C ASP A 260 14.99 -8.77 12.40
N ASP A 261 15.46 -10.01 12.65
CA ASP A 261 16.04 -10.87 11.61
C ASP A 261 15.02 -11.20 10.50
N LEU A 262 13.75 -11.44 10.87
CA LEU A 262 12.66 -11.63 9.91
C LEU A 262 12.31 -10.34 9.17
N LEU A 263 12.30 -9.19 9.84
CA LEU A 263 12.11 -7.91 9.16
C LEU A 263 13.20 -7.67 8.13
N LEU A 264 14.47 -7.86 8.50
CA LEU A 264 15.61 -7.62 7.61
C LEU A 264 15.65 -8.57 6.40
N ALA A 265 14.87 -9.65 6.40
CA ALA A 265 14.67 -10.52 5.25
C ALA A 265 13.78 -9.88 4.16
N VAL A 266 12.96 -8.90 4.53
CA VAL A 266 12.02 -8.21 3.63
C VAL A 266 12.78 -7.24 2.70
N PRO A 267 12.51 -7.28 1.38
CA PRO A 267 13.10 -6.32 0.43
C PRO A 267 12.68 -4.88 0.69
N PHE A 268 13.40 -3.93 0.09
CA PHE A 268 12.98 -2.53 0.05
C PHE A 268 11.64 -2.40 -0.73
N GLY A 269 10.84 -1.39 -0.41
CA GLY A 269 9.53 -1.17 -1.06
C GLY A 269 8.45 -2.21 -0.71
N HIS A 270 8.73 -3.08 0.26
CA HIS A 270 7.81 -4.11 0.74
C HIS A 270 7.50 -3.88 2.21
N PHE A 271 6.32 -4.33 2.63
CA PHE A 271 5.93 -4.30 4.03
C PHE A 271 4.95 -5.40 4.36
N GLU A 272 4.88 -5.68 5.66
CA GLU A 272 3.89 -6.55 6.26
C GLU A 272 3.14 -5.76 7.34
N SER A 273 1.81 -5.87 7.36
CA SER A 273 0.96 -5.09 8.24
C SER A 273 -0.12 -5.89 8.94
N SER A 274 -0.51 -7.05 8.42
CA SER A 274 -1.67 -7.79 8.90
C SER A 274 -1.32 -8.62 10.13
N PRO A 275 -1.99 -8.44 11.29
CA PRO A 275 -1.68 -9.16 12.52
C PRO A 275 -2.34 -10.56 12.52
N ASP A 276 -1.94 -11.42 11.58
CA ASP A 276 -2.48 -12.76 11.35
C ASP A 276 -1.44 -13.90 11.48
N THR A 277 -0.20 -13.59 11.88
CA THR A 277 0.95 -14.49 12.01
C THR A 277 1.37 -15.20 10.73
N ILE A 278 0.95 -14.70 9.58
CA ILE A 278 1.38 -15.17 8.27
C ILE A 278 2.48 -14.23 7.80
N ASN A 279 3.58 -14.77 7.26
CA ASN A 279 4.55 -13.96 6.53
C ASN A 279 3.95 -13.65 5.14
N ASN A 280 3.04 -12.70 5.04
CA ASN A 280 2.29 -12.39 3.81
C ASN A 280 2.67 -11.07 3.17
N THR A 281 3.98 -10.78 3.20
CA THR A 281 4.55 -9.51 2.76
C THR A 281 4.14 -9.18 1.34
N THR A 282 3.84 -7.89 1.11
CA THR A 282 3.48 -7.40 -0.22
C THR A 282 4.32 -6.20 -0.60
N GLN A 283 4.38 -5.93 -1.90
CA GLN A 283 4.90 -4.65 -2.38
C GLN A 283 3.92 -3.52 -2.06
N ILE A 284 4.44 -2.29 -1.93
CA ILE A 284 3.60 -1.12 -1.70
C ILE A 284 2.71 -0.87 -2.94
N PRO A 285 1.38 -0.87 -2.80
CA PRO A 285 0.49 -0.64 -3.92
C PRO A 285 0.47 0.84 -4.34
N THR A 286 0.09 1.08 -5.59
CA THR A 286 -0.25 2.44 -6.04
C THR A 286 -1.53 2.93 -5.34
N VAL A 287 -1.78 4.24 -5.37
CA VAL A 287 -3.09 4.80 -4.95
C VAL A 287 -3.84 5.46 -6.10
N PHE A 288 -3.69 4.92 -7.31
CA PHE A 288 -4.53 5.24 -8.46
C PHE A 288 -5.83 4.41 -8.40
N THR A 289 -6.73 4.80 -7.50
CA THR A 289 -7.81 3.92 -7.02
C THR A 289 -9.13 4.05 -7.79
N HIS A 290 -9.28 5.08 -8.62
CA HIS A 290 -10.57 5.38 -9.22
C HIS A 290 -11.06 4.24 -10.12
N GLY A 291 -12.23 3.70 -9.80
CA GLY A 291 -12.85 2.65 -10.58
C GLY A 291 -12.17 1.28 -10.47
N THR A 292 -11.29 1.07 -9.49
CA THR A 292 -10.49 -0.17 -9.35
C THR A 292 -10.93 -1.11 -8.23
N ALA A 293 -11.95 -0.76 -7.44
CA ALA A 293 -12.48 -1.61 -6.37
C ALA A 293 -12.78 -3.06 -6.86
N PRO A 294 -12.63 -4.10 -6.02
CA PRO A 294 -12.28 -4.06 -4.59
C PRO A 294 -10.83 -3.63 -4.34
N TYR A 295 -10.49 -3.28 -3.09
CA TYR A 295 -9.16 -2.76 -2.72
C TYR A 295 -8.42 -3.67 -1.75
N GLY A 296 -7.09 -3.51 -1.73
CA GLY A 296 -6.17 -4.43 -1.06
C GLY A 296 -5.86 -5.61 -1.97
N TRP A 297 -4.68 -6.23 -1.81
CA TRP A 297 -4.22 -7.29 -2.72
C TRP A 297 -5.16 -8.51 -2.76
N SER A 298 -5.92 -8.77 -1.70
CA SER A 298 -6.88 -9.88 -1.63
C SER A 298 -8.32 -9.40 -1.74
N GLY A 299 -8.54 -8.15 -2.15
CA GLY A 299 -9.85 -7.54 -2.27
C GLY A 299 -10.63 -7.43 -0.95
N GLU A 300 -9.93 -7.46 0.19
CA GLU A 300 -10.55 -7.47 1.52
C GLU A 300 -11.25 -6.15 1.88
N SER A 301 -10.90 -5.04 1.21
CA SER A 301 -11.56 -3.74 1.34
C SER A 301 -12.57 -3.52 0.21
N ALA A 302 -13.63 -4.33 0.20
CA ALA A 302 -14.61 -4.40 -0.90
C ALA A 302 -15.96 -3.71 -0.63
N ILE A 303 -16.19 -3.16 0.58
CA ILE A 303 -17.46 -2.51 0.94
C ILE A 303 -17.24 -1.20 1.67
N GLY A 304 -18.24 -0.32 1.63
CA GLY A 304 -18.21 0.97 2.33
C GLY A 304 -17.95 2.16 1.41
N PRO A 305 -17.76 3.36 1.97
CA PRO A 305 -17.60 4.58 1.19
C PRO A 305 -16.46 4.47 0.19
N PHE A 306 -16.66 5.01 -1.01
CA PHE A 306 -15.74 4.94 -2.13
C PHE A 306 -15.36 3.49 -2.46
N GLY A 307 -16.34 2.58 -2.49
CA GLY A 307 -16.17 1.18 -2.87
C GLY A 307 -15.34 0.36 -1.88
N GLY A 308 -15.13 0.86 -0.67
CA GLY A 308 -14.25 0.27 0.34
C GLY A 308 -12.89 0.95 0.48
N LEU A 309 -12.59 2.00 -0.30
CA LEU A 309 -11.33 2.72 -0.13
C LEU A 309 -11.21 3.39 1.24
N SER A 310 -12.34 3.83 1.81
CA SER A 310 -12.37 4.35 3.18
C SER A 310 -12.11 3.26 4.24
N VAL A 311 -12.37 1.99 3.93
CA VAL A 311 -12.02 0.85 4.77
C VAL A 311 -10.53 0.54 4.68
N LEU A 312 -9.93 0.63 3.50
CA LEU A 312 -8.48 0.49 3.34
C LEU A 312 -7.74 1.57 4.15
N ASN A 313 -8.15 2.83 3.99
CA ASN A 313 -7.63 3.94 4.79
C ASN A 313 -7.84 3.73 6.29
N ASN A 314 -9.03 3.26 6.69
CA ASN A 314 -9.31 2.93 8.08
C ASN A 314 -8.35 1.85 8.61
N SER A 315 -8.08 0.82 7.82
CA SER A 315 -7.21 -0.28 8.22
C SER A 315 -5.80 0.22 8.53
N VAL A 316 -5.22 1.06 7.65
CA VAL A 316 -3.90 1.69 7.87
C VAL A 316 -3.87 2.53 9.15
N HIS A 317 -4.93 3.28 9.46
CA HIS A 317 -5.01 4.11 10.67
C HIS A 317 -5.52 3.37 11.92
N SER A 318 -5.93 2.11 11.79
CA SER A 318 -6.58 1.31 12.83
C SER A 318 -5.96 -0.09 12.90
N SER A 319 -6.50 -1.09 12.21
CA SER A 319 -6.12 -2.50 12.38
C SER A 319 -4.65 -2.80 12.13
N GLU A 320 -4.03 -2.12 11.17
CA GLU A 320 -2.67 -2.42 10.72
C GLU A 320 -1.60 -1.78 11.61
N VAL A 321 -1.88 -0.61 12.17
CA VAL A 321 -0.91 0.18 12.97
C VAL A 321 -1.16 0.08 14.47
N ASN A 322 -2.40 -0.18 14.90
CA ASN A 322 -2.74 -0.34 16.31
C ASN A 322 -2.23 -1.70 16.79
N LEU A 323 -1.10 -1.67 17.49
CA LEU A 323 -0.40 -2.87 17.98
C LEU A 323 -1.16 -3.65 19.04
N LEU A 324 -2.19 -3.05 19.66
CA LEU A 324 -2.87 -3.61 20.83
C LEU A 324 -4.25 -4.18 20.48
N ALA A 325 -4.94 -3.57 19.50
CA ALA A 325 -6.31 -3.93 19.18
C ALA A 325 -6.49 -5.38 18.69
N ALA A 326 -5.48 -5.95 18.02
CA ALA A 326 -5.51 -7.34 17.56
C ALA A 326 -5.51 -8.35 18.74
N GLY A 327 -4.97 -7.97 19.90
CA GLY A 327 -4.98 -8.81 21.10
C GLY A 327 -6.38 -9.15 21.61
N GLN A 328 -7.41 -8.39 21.23
CA GLN A 328 -8.79 -8.66 21.63
C GLN A 328 -9.34 -10.00 21.07
N ARG A 329 -8.79 -10.46 19.94
CA ARG A 329 -9.22 -11.65 19.19
C ARG A 329 -8.08 -12.61 18.87
N SER A 330 -6.92 -12.42 19.50
CA SER A 330 -5.73 -13.20 19.15
C SER A 330 -5.89 -14.70 19.40
N ALA A 331 -6.76 -15.10 20.34
CA ALA A 331 -7.04 -16.52 20.56
C ALA A 331 -7.82 -17.13 19.40
N GLU A 332 -8.83 -16.41 18.89
CA GLU A 332 -9.66 -16.83 17.77
C GLU A 332 -8.93 -16.75 16.43
N THR A 333 -8.06 -15.74 16.23
CA THR A 333 -7.45 -15.49 14.91
C THR A 333 -6.06 -16.09 14.74
N ILE A 334 -5.24 -16.13 15.80
CA ILE A 334 -3.83 -16.58 15.71
C ILE A 334 -3.46 -17.60 16.80
N GLY A 335 -4.42 -18.07 17.60
CA GLY A 335 -4.19 -19.06 18.65
C GLY A 335 -3.36 -18.58 19.84
N VAL A 336 -3.21 -17.27 20.05
CA VAL A 336 -2.44 -16.68 21.16
C VAL A 336 -3.39 -16.10 22.20
N ASP A 337 -3.22 -16.49 23.46
CA ASP A 337 -4.01 -15.92 24.57
C ASP A 337 -3.91 -14.38 24.61
N PRO A 338 -5.01 -13.63 24.73
CA PRO A 338 -5.02 -12.16 24.74
C PRO A 338 -4.07 -11.53 25.75
N GLU A 339 -3.89 -12.14 26.92
CA GLU A 339 -2.97 -11.65 27.94
C GLU A 339 -1.52 -11.95 27.57
N VAL A 340 -1.23 -13.10 26.95
CA VAL A 340 0.10 -13.38 26.38
C VAL A 340 0.43 -12.39 25.28
N TYR A 341 -0.49 -12.12 24.36
CA TYR A 341 -0.33 -11.11 23.30
C TYR A 341 0.04 -9.74 23.91
N LEU A 342 -0.80 -9.23 24.81
CA LEU A 342 -0.57 -7.92 25.44
C LEU A 342 0.70 -7.92 26.28
N GLY A 343 1.01 -9.02 26.96
CA GLY A 343 2.22 -9.20 27.74
C GLY A 343 3.49 -9.04 26.90
N VAL A 344 3.55 -9.69 25.72
CA VAL A 344 4.67 -9.57 24.79
C VAL A 344 4.81 -8.13 24.28
N VAL A 345 3.70 -7.53 23.84
CA VAL A 345 3.67 -6.16 23.32
C VAL A 345 4.16 -5.15 24.38
N LEU A 346 3.81 -5.36 25.65
CA LEU A 346 4.06 -4.39 26.72
C LEU A 346 5.35 -4.63 27.52
N GLN A 347 5.87 -5.86 27.62
CA GLN A 347 6.97 -6.17 28.55
C GLN A 347 8.25 -5.34 28.30
N ASN A 348 8.53 -5.02 27.04
CA ASN A 348 9.66 -4.19 26.64
C ASN A 348 9.24 -2.82 26.05
N ALA A 349 7.99 -2.38 26.28
CA ALA A 349 7.46 -1.11 25.78
C ALA A 349 8.46 0.05 25.91
N ALA A 350 8.56 0.85 24.85
CA ALA A 350 9.51 1.96 24.76
C ALA A 350 9.33 2.98 25.90
N ASP A 351 8.08 3.32 26.23
CA ASP A 351 7.71 4.07 27.43
C ASP A 351 7.72 3.14 28.65
N ARG A 352 8.70 3.34 29.53
CA ARG A 352 8.88 2.53 30.74
C ARG A 352 7.66 2.49 31.65
N ARG A 353 6.77 3.48 31.59
CA ARG A 353 5.52 3.51 32.39
C ARG A 353 4.49 2.48 31.91
N LEU A 354 4.63 1.99 30.68
CA LEU A 354 3.73 0.99 30.10
C LEU A 354 4.19 -0.45 30.37
N ARG A 355 5.47 -0.65 30.75
CA ARG A 355 6.04 -1.98 30.96
C ARG A 355 5.33 -2.73 32.09
N ILE A 356 4.98 -3.99 31.83
CA ILE A 356 4.29 -4.84 32.79
C ILE A 356 5.23 -5.30 33.94
N PRO A 357 4.77 -5.25 35.21
CA PRO A 357 5.41 -5.95 36.32
C PRO A 357 5.21 -7.47 36.24
N ASP A 358 5.98 -8.24 37.03
CA ASP A 358 5.75 -9.67 37.18
C ASP A 358 4.47 -9.96 37.98
N GLY A 359 3.77 -11.04 37.61
CA GLY A 359 2.58 -11.56 38.30
C GLY A 359 1.28 -10.79 38.03
N VAL A 360 1.26 -9.84 37.10
CA VAL A 360 0.06 -9.07 36.76
C VAL A 360 -0.70 -9.71 35.60
N LYS A 361 -1.99 -9.38 35.47
CA LYS A 361 -2.76 -9.56 34.25
C LYS A 361 -2.54 -8.35 33.31
N PRO A 362 -1.91 -8.52 32.13
CA PRO A 362 -1.55 -7.42 31.23
C PRO A 362 -2.68 -6.47 30.85
N SER A 363 -3.88 -6.97 30.60
CA SER A 363 -5.05 -6.14 30.28
C SER A 363 -5.46 -5.23 31.44
N GLU A 364 -5.43 -5.74 32.68
CA GLU A 364 -5.71 -4.95 33.90
C GLU A 364 -4.63 -3.90 34.13
N TRP A 365 -3.36 -4.27 33.91
CA TRP A 365 -2.24 -3.33 33.96
C TRP A 365 -2.41 -2.20 32.94
N LEU A 366 -2.73 -2.52 31.69
CA LEU A 366 -2.93 -1.55 30.62
C LEU A 366 -4.02 -0.52 31.00
N ARG A 367 -5.14 -0.95 31.59
CA ARG A 367 -6.20 -0.03 32.06
C ARG A 367 -5.69 0.94 33.13
N LYS A 368 -4.75 0.51 33.97
CA LYS A 368 -4.18 1.34 35.04
C LYS A 368 -3.21 2.41 34.53
N VAL A 369 -2.46 2.12 33.47
CA VAL A 369 -1.35 2.99 33.00
C VAL A 369 -1.65 3.77 31.72
N ALA A 370 -2.74 3.43 31.03
CA ALA A 370 -3.13 4.14 29.82
C ALA A 370 -3.67 5.56 30.11
N PRO A 371 -3.57 6.51 29.16
CA PRO A 371 -4.01 7.89 29.36
C PRO A 371 -5.49 8.03 29.70
N ASP A 372 -6.33 7.16 29.15
CA ASP A 372 -7.76 7.10 29.42
C ASP A 372 -8.10 5.70 29.95
N VAL A 373 -8.51 5.59 31.23
CA VAL A 373 -8.83 4.31 31.87
C VAL A 373 -9.98 3.55 31.16
N ASN A 374 -10.89 4.26 30.50
CA ASN A 374 -12.06 3.67 29.84
C ASN A 374 -11.77 3.26 28.39
N ARG A 375 -10.77 3.87 27.75
CA ARG A 375 -10.44 3.67 26.33
C ARG A 375 -9.06 3.07 26.09
N ALA A 376 -8.22 3.02 27.11
CA ALA A 376 -6.77 2.81 27.07
C ALA A 376 -6.07 3.36 25.82
N GLU A 377 -5.90 2.53 24.79
CA GLU A 377 -5.16 2.83 23.57
C GLU A 377 -5.98 3.43 22.42
N LEU A 378 -7.31 3.62 22.56
CA LEU A 378 -8.16 4.13 21.47
C LEU A 378 -7.98 5.64 21.21
N GLN A 379 -6.75 6.06 20.89
CA GLN A 379 -6.51 7.40 20.37
C GLN A 379 -7.11 7.50 18.96
N ASP A 380 -7.95 8.52 18.76
CA ASP A 380 -8.61 8.85 17.49
C ASP A 380 -9.41 7.69 16.87
N GLN A 381 -9.74 6.67 17.65
CA GLN A 381 -10.48 5.48 17.21
C GLN A 381 -11.80 5.35 17.97
N VAL A 382 -12.82 4.85 17.28
CA VAL A 382 -14.17 4.65 17.83
C VAL A 382 -14.63 3.24 17.47
N ALA A 383 -15.20 2.52 18.43
CA ALA A 383 -15.86 1.25 18.15
C ALA A 383 -16.99 1.45 17.13
N LEU A 384 -16.97 0.70 16.03
CA LEU A 384 -18.05 0.74 15.06
C LEU A 384 -19.35 0.13 15.66
N PRO A 385 -20.54 0.56 15.22
CA PRO A 385 -21.78 -0.08 15.61
C PRO A 385 -21.76 -1.59 15.28
N GLY A 386 -22.47 -2.39 16.06
CA GLY A 386 -22.56 -3.83 15.86
C GLY A 386 -21.34 -4.65 16.32
N THR A 387 -20.15 -4.04 16.45
CA THR A 387 -18.93 -4.76 16.83
C THR A 387 -18.82 -5.05 18.33
N GLY A 388 -19.70 -4.48 19.15
CA GLY A 388 -19.77 -4.74 20.60
C GLY A 388 -19.17 -3.61 21.43
N ARG A 389 -18.51 -3.97 22.53
CA ARG A 389 -17.91 -2.99 23.46
C ARG A 389 -16.44 -3.30 23.65
N TYR A 390 -15.62 -2.29 23.41
CA TYR A 390 -14.19 -2.37 23.65
C TYR A 390 -13.91 -2.65 25.15
N PRO A 391 -12.97 -3.56 25.49
CA PRO A 391 -11.99 -4.24 24.64
C PRO A 391 -12.40 -5.64 24.13
N ARG A 392 -13.68 -5.85 23.82
CA ARG A 392 -14.17 -7.11 23.22
C ARG A 392 -14.94 -6.80 21.94
N LEU A 393 -14.27 -6.14 21.00
CA LEU A 393 -14.84 -5.84 19.69
C LEU A 393 -14.76 -7.05 18.76
N GLN A 394 -15.77 -7.26 17.92
CA GLN A 394 -15.77 -8.22 16.82
C GLN A 394 -15.32 -7.54 15.52
N PRO A 395 -14.66 -8.27 14.59
CA PRO A 395 -14.37 -7.75 13.27
C PRO A 395 -15.65 -7.60 12.44
N SER A 396 -15.61 -6.68 11.49
CA SER A 396 -16.55 -6.62 10.38
C SER A 396 -15.77 -6.30 9.09
N LEU A 397 -16.43 -6.43 7.94
CA LEU A 397 -15.86 -6.05 6.64
C LEU A 397 -15.52 -4.55 6.52
N LEU A 398 -15.85 -3.72 7.52
CA LEU A 398 -15.47 -2.30 7.59
C LEU A 398 -14.27 -2.03 8.51
N ALA A 399 -13.96 -2.94 9.43
CA ALA A 399 -12.86 -2.83 10.38
C ALA A 399 -12.53 -4.20 10.99
N PHE A 400 -11.38 -4.76 10.62
CA PHE A 400 -10.94 -6.08 11.10
C PHE A 400 -10.56 -6.13 12.59
N ASN A 401 -10.51 -4.99 13.28
CA ASN A 401 -10.36 -4.88 14.74
C ASN A 401 -11.61 -4.25 15.41
N GLY A 402 -12.67 -4.01 14.64
CA GLY A 402 -13.93 -3.38 15.07
C GLY A 402 -13.85 -1.86 15.33
N LEU A 403 -12.74 -1.19 14.98
CA LEU A 403 -12.47 0.22 15.26
C LEU A 403 -12.40 1.06 13.98
N GLY A 404 -13.08 2.21 14.00
CA GLY A 404 -13.02 3.26 12.98
C GLY A 404 -12.13 4.43 13.39
N PHE A 405 -11.18 4.82 12.55
CA PHE A 405 -10.39 6.05 12.65
C PHE A 405 -11.29 7.27 12.46
N SER A 406 -11.36 8.09 13.50
CA SER A 406 -12.23 9.25 13.61
C SER A 406 -11.73 10.14 14.76
N PRO A 407 -10.83 11.10 14.50
CA PRO A 407 -10.37 12.05 15.51
C PRO A 407 -11.52 12.88 16.12
N PRO A 408 -11.36 13.40 17.35
CA PRO A 408 -12.38 14.23 17.98
C PRO A 408 -12.78 15.44 17.13
N THR A 409 -14.08 15.62 16.90
CA THR A 409 -14.64 16.67 16.01
C THR A 409 -14.19 18.08 16.39
N ARG A 410 -13.93 18.31 17.67
CA ARG A 410 -13.61 19.65 18.21
C ARG A 410 -12.12 19.87 18.47
N ASP A 411 -11.24 18.92 18.19
CA ASP A 411 -9.79 19.15 18.34
C ASP A 411 -9.29 20.04 17.20
N ARG A 412 -9.20 21.35 17.45
CA ARG A 412 -8.78 22.35 16.46
C ARG A 412 -7.35 22.17 15.97
N ARG A 413 -6.52 21.40 16.67
CA ARG A 413 -5.12 21.14 16.31
C ARG A 413 -4.98 20.03 15.28
N ASP A 414 -5.97 19.13 15.22
CA ASP A 414 -5.94 18.02 14.27
C ASP A 414 -6.50 18.47 12.91
N ILE A 415 -5.72 18.23 11.86
CA ILE A 415 -6.12 18.50 10.47
C ILE A 415 -7.09 17.44 9.93
N ALA A 416 -7.11 16.25 10.54
CA ALA A 416 -8.04 15.17 10.26
C ALA A 416 -9.33 15.24 11.09
N ARG A 417 -9.50 16.31 11.89
CA ARG A 417 -10.75 16.52 12.64
C ARG A 417 -11.94 16.62 11.69
N GLY A 418 -13.05 16.06 12.10
CA GLY A 418 -14.32 16.19 11.40
C GLY A 418 -15.42 15.47 12.14
N LYS A 419 -16.55 15.29 11.46
CA LYS A 419 -17.54 14.32 11.92
C LYS A 419 -17.03 12.91 11.71
N PHE A 420 -17.77 11.94 12.24
CA PHE A 420 -17.43 10.53 12.13
C PHE A 420 -17.02 10.16 10.68
N PHE A 421 -15.89 9.47 10.55
CA PHE A 421 -15.31 8.99 9.29
C PHE A 421 -14.87 10.05 8.27
N PHE A 422 -14.92 11.34 8.62
CA PHE A 422 -14.54 12.43 7.71
C PHE A 422 -13.15 12.25 7.08
N ALA A 423 -12.13 11.91 7.89
CA ALA A 423 -10.76 11.77 7.40
C ALA A 423 -10.61 10.65 6.36
N ASN A 424 -11.22 9.47 6.62
CA ASN A 424 -11.20 8.34 5.68
C ASN A 424 -11.91 8.70 4.37
N ASN A 425 -13.08 9.33 4.45
CA ASN A 425 -13.84 9.76 3.27
C ASN A 425 -13.09 10.84 2.47
N ALA A 426 -12.43 11.79 3.14
CA ALA A 426 -11.65 12.84 2.49
C ALA A 426 -10.44 12.28 1.74
N MET A 427 -9.64 11.42 2.40
CA MET A 427 -8.49 10.76 1.77
C MET A 427 -8.93 9.91 0.57
N SER A 428 -10.02 9.16 0.71
CA SER A 428 -10.57 8.33 -0.38
C SER A 428 -11.00 9.16 -1.58
N ALA A 429 -11.73 10.26 -1.36
CA ALA A 429 -12.12 11.16 -2.43
C ALA A 429 -10.91 11.77 -3.18
N TRP A 430 -9.83 12.06 -2.45
CA TRP A 430 -8.59 12.54 -3.05
C TRP A 430 -7.85 11.45 -3.83
N GLN A 431 -7.70 10.26 -3.28
CA GLN A 431 -7.08 9.11 -3.96
C GLN A 431 -7.80 8.77 -5.26
N ASP A 432 -9.15 8.75 -5.24
CA ASP A 432 -9.98 8.55 -6.43
C ASP A 432 -9.90 9.70 -7.45
N SER A 433 -9.22 10.81 -7.12
CA SER A 433 -8.98 11.90 -8.07
C SER A 433 -7.62 11.79 -8.78
N LEU A 434 -6.74 10.93 -8.26
CA LEU A 434 -5.41 10.72 -8.80
C LEU A 434 -5.46 9.95 -10.12
N GLN A 435 -4.51 10.25 -10.98
CA GLN A 435 -4.26 9.53 -12.22
C GLN A 435 -2.77 9.20 -12.31
N PRO A 436 -2.41 8.05 -12.89
CA PRO A 436 -1.02 7.74 -13.14
C PRO A 436 -0.42 8.83 -14.02
N PRO A 437 0.80 9.30 -13.72
CA PRO A 437 1.50 10.20 -14.63
C PRO A 437 1.67 9.51 -15.99
N ALA A 438 1.88 10.26 -17.06
CA ALA A 438 2.10 9.62 -18.36
C ALA A 438 3.53 9.09 -18.53
N ASN A 439 3.68 7.96 -19.21
CA ASN A 439 4.98 7.48 -19.65
C ASN A 439 5.59 8.36 -20.76
N GLN A 440 6.45 9.30 -20.36
CA GLN A 440 7.14 10.23 -21.28
C GLN A 440 8.54 9.73 -21.69
N SER A 441 8.82 8.44 -21.57
CA SER A 441 10.09 7.86 -22.03
C SER A 441 10.24 7.97 -23.56
N ALA A 442 11.49 8.00 -24.04
CA ALA A 442 11.75 8.02 -25.49
C ALA A 442 11.22 6.75 -26.17
N SER A 443 11.41 5.59 -25.54
CA SER A 443 10.88 4.30 -26.02
C SER A 443 9.36 4.30 -26.17
N ASN A 444 8.63 4.91 -25.22
CA ASN A 444 7.17 4.99 -25.33
C ASN A 444 6.73 5.91 -26.50
N ARG A 445 7.40 7.07 -26.68
CA ARG A 445 7.14 7.94 -27.83
C ARG A 445 7.39 7.24 -29.17
N ASP A 446 8.49 6.50 -29.26
CA ASP A 446 8.81 5.73 -30.48
C ASP A 446 7.75 4.64 -30.74
N ALA A 447 7.28 3.96 -29.70
CA ALA A 447 6.26 2.92 -29.80
C ALA A 447 4.88 3.45 -30.20
N LEU A 448 4.48 4.62 -29.68
CA LEU A 448 3.29 5.36 -30.13
C LEU A 448 3.44 5.75 -31.61
N GLY A 449 4.65 6.16 -32.00
CA GLY A 449 4.96 6.65 -33.34
C GLY A 449 5.06 5.61 -34.46
N ASN A 450 5.41 4.37 -34.12
CA ASN A 450 5.67 3.31 -35.11
C ASN A 450 4.55 2.25 -35.19
N GLY A 451 3.41 2.52 -34.54
CA GLY A 451 2.25 1.63 -34.49
C GLY A 451 2.43 0.38 -33.61
N SER A 452 3.51 0.30 -32.80
CA SER A 452 3.74 -0.82 -31.89
C SER A 452 2.65 -0.93 -30.83
N VAL A 453 2.21 0.20 -30.27
CA VAL A 453 1.12 0.24 -29.27
C VAL A 453 -0.18 -0.32 -29.84
N ASP A 454 -0.55 0.04 -31.07
CA ASP A 454 -1.78 -0.46 -31.72
C ASP A 454 -1.71 -1.96 -32.01
N ARG A 455 -0.55 -2.47 -32.45
CA ARG A 455 -0.33 -3.92 -32.60
C ARG A 455 -0.37 -4.63 -31.24
N GLY A 456 0.17 -4.02 -30.20
CA GLY A 456 0.14 -4.54 -28.84
C GLY A 456 -1.27 -4.65 -28.28
N ALA A 457 -2.12 -3.67 -28.58
CA ALA A 457 -3.54 -3.71 -28.24
C ALA A 457 -4.27 -4.91 -28.89
N GLN A 458 -3.88 -5.29 -30.12
CA GLN A 458 -4.40 -6.50 -30.75
C GLN A 458 -3.90 -7.76 -30.04
N VAL A 459 -2.61 -7.83 -29.72
CA VAL A 459 -2.04 -8.96 -28.95
C VAL A 459 -2.72 -9.09 -27.58
N PHE A 460 -3.04 -7.99 -26.91
CA PHE A 460 -3.78 -8.00 -25.64
C PHE A 460 -5.16 -8.69 -25.75
N GLN A 461 -5.84 -8.50 -26.88
CA GLN A 461 -7.11 -9.19 -27.16
C GLN A 461 -6.87 -10.66 -27.54
N ASP A 462 -5.92 -10.93 -28.43
CA ASP A 462 -5.60 -12.27 -28.94
C ASP A 462 -5.09 -13.21 -27.82
N ALA A 463 -4.32 -12.67 -26.88
CA ALA A 463 -3.84 -13.36 -25.69
C ALA A 463 -4.90 -13.47 -24.58
N ASN A 464 -6.13 -13.03 -24.84
CA ASN A 464 -7.27 -13.08 -23.92
C ASN A 464 -7.05 -12.33 -22.59
N CYS A 465 -6.12 -11.36 -22.55
CA CYS A 465 -5.87 -10.53 -21.36
C CYS A 465 -7.13 -9.75 -20.96
N ALA A 466 -7.91 -9.32 -21.94
CA ALA A 466 -9.17 -8.59 -21.77
C ALA A 466 -10.29 -9.38 -21.06
N SER A 467 -10.10 -10.67 -20.78
CA SER A 467 -11.08 -11.46 -20.01
C SER A 467 -11.11 -11.11 -18.52
N CYS A 468 -9.96 -10.71 -17.97
CA CYS A 468 -9.81 -10.25 -16.59
C CYS A 468 -9.44 -8.76 -16.54
N HIS A 469 -8.59 -8.28 -17.45
CA HIS A 469 -8.19 -6.87 -17.50
C HIS A 469 -9.10 -6.05 -18.42
N ILE A 470 -10.34 -5.82 -17.95
CA ILE A 470 -11.40 -5.19 -18.75
C ILE A 470 -11.27 -3.65 -18.79
N PRO A 471 -11.20 -3.01 -19.97
CA PRO A 471 -11.21 -1.55 -20.10
C PRO A 471 -12.48 -0.89 -19.51
N PRO A 472 -12.45 0.39 -19.12
CA PRO A 472 -11.33 1.34 -19.29
C PRO A 472 -10.34 1.35 -18.12
N PHE A 473 -10.61 0.62 -17.04
CA PHE A 473 -9.72 0.54 -15.87
C PHE A 473 -8.82 -0.70 -15.89
N PHE A 474 -8.97 -1.57 -16.89
CA PHE A 474 -8.21 -2.80 -17.07
C PHE A 474 -8.27 -3.73 -15.85
N THR A 475 -9.48 -3.88 -15.30
CA THR A 475 -9.81 -4.79 -14.21
C THR A 475 -11.28 -5.21 -14.34
N ASP A 476 -11.57 -6.47 -14.07
CA ASP A 476 -12.94 -7.00 -14.03
C ASP A 476 -13.61 -6.82 -12.66
N LYS A 477 -12.86 -6.25 -11.69
CA LYS A 477 -13.33 -5.92 -10.35
C LYS A 477 -13.78 -7.16 -9.56
N LYS A 478 -13.16 -8.30 -9.84
CA LYS A 478 -13.40 -9.56 -9.12
C LYS A 478 -12.17 -9.97 -8.32
N ILE A 479 -12.43 -10.87 -7.38
CA ILE A 479 -11.41 -11.64 -6.70
C ILE A 479 -11.38 -13.01 -7.36
N HIS A 480 -10.20 -13.44 -7.78
CA HIS A 480 -9.98 -14.76 -8.38
C HIS A 480 -9.33 -15.69 -7.35
N PRO A 481 -9.76 -16.96 -7.27
CA PRO A 481 -9.22 -17.90 -6.32
C PRO A 481 -7.78 -18.26 -6.67
N ILE A 482 -6.95 -18.53 -5.65
CA ILE A 482 -5.55 -18.94 -5.84
C ILE A 482 -5.41 -20.15 -6.76
N ALA A 483 -6.35 -21.09 -6.72
CA ALA A 483 -6.34 -22.27 -7.59
C ALA A 483 -6.41 -21.93 -9.10
N GLU A 484 -7.00 -20.80 -9.46
CA GLU A 484 -7.03 -20.29 -10.83
C GLU A 484 -5.72 -19.54 -11.17
N LEU A 485 -5.26 -18.67 -10.26
CA LEU A 485 -4.13 -17.77 -10.50
C LEU A 485 -2.77 -18.46 -10.39
N GLY A 486 -2.65 -19.47 -9.52
CA GLY A 486 -1.42 -20.17 -9.17
C GLY A 486 -0.34 -19.30 -8.52
N THR A 487 -0.70 -18.10 -8.05
CA THR A 487 0.20 -17.17 -7.35
C THR A 487 0.51 -17.65 -5.95
N ASN A 488 1.57 -17.10 -5.33
CA ASN A 488 1.91 -17.41 -3.95
C ASN A 488 0.67 -17.23 -3.04
N PRO A 489 0.31 -18.21 -2.19
CA PRO A 489 -0.95 -18.17 -1.45
C PRO A 489 -0.92 -17.31 -0.19
N ALA A 490 0.25 -16.98 0.36
CA ALA A 490 0.39 -16.47 1.72
C ALA A 490 -0.45 -15.22 1.98
N ARG A 491 -0.51 -14.29 1.02
CA ARG A 491 -1.35 -13.08 1.15
C ARG A 491 -2.83 -13.36 0.98
N GLY A 492 -3.23 -14.25 0.08
CA GLY A 492 -4.63 -14.65 -0.07
C GLY A 492 -5.23 -15.30 1.20
N GLU A 493 -4.40 -15.94 2.02
CA GLU A 493 -4.83 -16.53 3.31
C GLU A 493 -5.04 -15.48 4.42
N SER A 494 -4.57 -14.25 4.21
CA SER A 494 -4.76 -13.15 5.15
C SER A 494 -6.24 -12.99 5.50
N ARG A 495 -6.53 -12.84 6.79
CA ARG A 495 -7.89 -12.63 7.34
C ARG A 495 -8.89 -13.77 7.17
N LEU A 496 -8.57 -14.90 6.55
CA LEU A 496 -9.53 -16.01 6.42
C LEU A 496 -10.05 -16.52 7.78
N ALA A 497 -9.18 -16.52 8.80
CA ALA A 497 -9.55 -16.89 10.17
C ALA A 497 -10.65 -15.97 10.77
N THR A 498 -10.79 -14.73 10.29
CA THR A 498 -11.81 -13.80 10.78
C THR A 498 -13.21 -14.14 10.29
N ASN A 499 -13.35 -14.92 9.20
CA ASN A 499 -14.64 -15.20 8.55
C ASN A 499 -15.70 -15.77 9.52
N SER A 500 -15.28 -16.60 10.48
CA SER A 500 -16.17 -17.23 11.46
C SER A 500 -16.70 -16.28 12.55
N ILE A 501 -16.11 -15.09 12.68
CA ILE A 501 -16.41 -14.12 13.74
C ILE A 501 -16.83 -12.74 13.21
N LEU A 502 -17.02 -12.60 11.88
CA LEU A 502 -17.51 -11.38 11.26
C LEU A 502 -18.94 -11.04 11.73
N VAL A 503 -19.16 -9.78 12.06
CA VAL A 503 -20.49 -9.22 12.32
C VAL A 503 -20.92 -8.32 11.16
N ALA A 504 -22.23 -8.04 11.08
CA ALA A 504 -22.81 -7.19 10.05
C ALA A 504 -22.11 -5.81 10.00
N PRO A 505 -21.79 -5.31 8.79
CA PRO A 505 -21.07 -4.06 8.62
C PRO A 505 -21.99 -2.85 8.85
N GLN A 506 -21.71 -2.10 9.92
CA GLN A 506 -22.46 -0.89 10.27
C GLN A 506 -21.53 0.30 10.54
N LEU A 507 -22.03 1.50 10.23
CA LEU A 507 -21.36 2.78 10.50
C LEU A 507 -22.26 3.72 11.28
N TYR A 508 -21.69 4.66 12.05
CA TYR A 508 -22.46 5.83 12.46
C TYR A 508 -22.69 6.74 11.24
N SER A 509 -23.80 7.46 11.21
CA SER A 509 -24.04 8.46 10.16
C SER A 509 -22.96 9.55 10.15
N PHE A 510 -22.63 10.07 8.97
CA PHE A 510 -21.51 11.01 8.79
C PHE A 510 -21.74 12.39 9.42
N ASP A 511 -22.94 12.70 9.93
CA ASP A 511 -23.20 13.92 10.70
C ASP A 511 -22.88 13.77 12.21
N THR A 512 -22.55 12.54 12.63
CA THR A 512 -22.25 12.17 14.02
C THR A 512 -20.98 12.85 14.51
N SER A 513 -21.04 13.47 15.69
CA SER A 513 -19.84 14.08 16.30
C SER A 513 -19.03 13.03 17.05
N VAL A 514 -17.73 13.24 17.13
CA VAL A 514 -16.79 12.43 17.93
C VAL A 514 -16.31 13.27 19.12
N PRO A 515 -16.39 12.77 20.37
CA PRO A 515 -16.85 11.43 20.76
C PRO A 515 -18.32 11.15 20.44
N VAL A 516 -18.58 9.91 20.01
CA VAL A 516 -19.93 9.45 19.67
C VAL A 516 -20.82 9.43 20.91
N ARG A 517 -22.07 9.89 20.75
CA ARG A 517 -23.10 9.88 21.80
C ARG A 517 -24.04 8.70 21.59
N GLY A 518 -24.66 8.21 22.66
CA GLY A 518 -25.45 6.98 22.64
C GLY A 518 -26.68 6.98 21.71
N ASN A 519 -27.13 8.13 21.22
CA ASN A 519 -28.25 8.26 20.28
C ASN A 519 -27.81 8.57 18.83
N ALA A 520 -26.54 8.34 18.48
CA ALA A 520 -26.07 8.50 17.12
C ALA A 520 -26.81 7.52 16.18
N LYS A 521 -27.19 8.01 14.99
CA LYS A 521 -27.83 7.18 13.98
C LYS A 521 -26.81 6.16 13.45
N VAL A 522 -27.27 4.93 13.28
CA VAL A 522 -26.51 3.83 12.68
C VAL A 522 -27.01 3.60 11.25
N LEU A 523 -26.09 3.33 10.35
CA LEU A 523 -26.31 2.99 8.95
C LEU A 523 -25.84 1.55 8.73
N ASP A 524 -26.69 0.76 8.10
CA ASP A 524 -26.27 -0.51 7.53
C ASP A 524 -25.48 -0.21 6.24
N VAL A 525 -24.34 -0.88 6.06
CA VAL A 525 -23.55 -0.72 4.85
C VAL A 525 -23.90 -1.85 3.88
N PRO A 526 -24.38 -1.54 2.67
CA PRO A 526 -24.74 -2.58 1.71
C PRO A 526 -23.50 -3.32 1.20
N ALA A 527 -23.57 -4.65 1.18
CA ALA A 527 -22.61 -5.48 0.47
C ALA A 527 -23.00 -5.57 -1.03
N PRO A 528 -22.09 -5.28 -1.98
CA PRO A 528 -22.38 -5.44 -3.40
C PRO A 528 -22.68 -6.90 -3.74
N GLN A 529 -23.90 -7.22 -4.16
CA GLN A 529 -24.36 -8.60 -4.45
C GLN A 529 -23.49 -9.37 -5.47
N LYS A 530 -22.67 -8.67 -6.26
CA LYS A 530 -21.73 -9.30 -7.21
C LYS A 530 -20.53 -9.92 -6.50
N LEU A 531 -20.09 -9.35 -5.37
CA LEU A 531 -18.90 -9.75 -4.63
C LEU A 531 -19.21 -10.59 -3.39
N PHE A 532 -20.48 -10.65 -2.95
CA PHE A 532 -20.87 -11.30 -1.69
C PHE A 532 -22.11 -12.17 -1.87
N ASP A 533 -22.14 -13.31 -1.17
CA ASP A 533 -23.35 -14.11 -0.97
C ASP A 533 -24.18 -13.61 0.23
N ASP A 534 -23.51 -13.19 1.30
CA ASP A 534 -24.08 -12.61 2.52
C ASP A 534 -23.18 -11.47 3.04
N ASP A 535 -23.73 -10.56 3.85
CA ASP A 535 -23.01 -9.41 4.41
C ASP A 535 -22.11 -9.74 5.62
N ARG A 536 -22.09 -11.03 6.04
CA ARG A 536 -21.28 -11.54 7.18
C ARG A 536 -20.22 -12.55 6.77
N SER A 537 -19.99 -12.72 5.48
CA SER A 537 -18.90 -13.54 4.98
C SER A 537 -17.85 -12.67 4.31
N LEU A 538 -16.64 -13.21 4.17
CA LEU A 538 -15.68 -12.67 3.22
C LEU A 538 -16.26 -12.66 1.79
N PRO A 539 -15.68 -11.83 0.89
CA PRO A 539 -16.03 -11.87 -0.53
C PRO A 539 -16.03 -13.28 -1.13
N ARG A 540 -16.83 -13.47 -2.18
CA ARG A 540 -16.86 -14.70 -2.99
C ARG A 540 -15.46 -15.04 -3.47
N ASP A 541 -15.24 -16.34 -3.65
CA ASP A 541 -14.02 -16.93 -4.22
C ASP A 541 -12.74 -16.76 -3.37
N LEU A 542 -12.84 -16.17 -2.17
CA LEU A 542 -11.75 -16.16 -1.18
C LEU A 542 -11.65 -17.43 -0.33
N LEU A 543 -12.70 -18.25 -0.25
CA LEU A 543 -12.70 -19.44 0.59
C LEU A 543 -12.57 -20.72 -0.25
N PRO A 544 -11.89 -21.76 0.26
CA PRO A 544 -11.23 -21.83 1.57
C PRO A 544 -9.77 -21.33 1.58
N ASP A 545 -9.17 -21.13 0.41
CA ASP A 545 -7.70 -21.03 0.27
C ASP A 545 -7.20 -19.62 -0.03
N GLY A 546 -8.08 -18.63 -0.16
CA GLY A 546 -7.74 -17.25 -0.50
C GLY A 546 -7.86 -16.93 -1.99
N GLY A 547 -7.60 -15.66 -2.31
CA GLY A 547 -7.67 -15.12 -3.66
C GLY A 547 -7.02 -13.74 -3.76
N TYR A 548 -6.93 -13.24 -4.99
CA TYR A 548 -6.41 -11.92 -5.31
C TYR A 548 -7.39 -11.16 -6.19
N ASP A 549 -7.52 -9.86 -5.97
CA ASP A 549 -8.26 -9.01 -6.90
C ASP A 549 -7.48 -8.88 -8.23
N THR A 550 -8.19 -8.61 -9.33
CA THR A 550 -7.53 -8.25 -10.59
C THR A 550 -7.05 -6.80 -10.51
N PRO A 551 -5.75 -6.50 -10.36
CA PRO A 551 -5.29 -5.13 -10.25
C PRO A 551 -5.48 -4.39 -11.57
N SER A 552 -5.73 -3.08 -11.47
CA SER A 552 -5.71 -2.18 -12.63
C SER A 552 -4.35 -2.20 -13.32
N LEU A 553 -4.35 -2.18 -14.66
CA LEU A 553 -3.14 -2.03 -15.47
C LEU A 553 -2.75 -0.57 -15.74
N LEU A 554 -3.52 0.40 -15.21
CA LEU A 554 -3.17 1.82 -15.30
C LEU A 554 -1.98 2.13 -14.37
N GLY A 555 -0.91 2.76 -14.88
CA GLY A 555 0.26 3.11 -14.06
C GLY A 555 1.36 2.07 -14.00
N LEU A 556 1.31 0.99 -14.80
CA LEU A 556 2.30 -0.09 -14.77
C LEU A 556 3.75 0.38 -14.95
N TYR A 557 3.98 1.50 -15.64
CA TYR A 557 5.33 2.02 -15.88
C TYR A 557 5.98 2.65 -14.64
N VAL A 558 5.21 2.97 -13.59
CA VAL A 558 5.66 3.56 -12.31
C VAL A 558 5.36 2.68 -11.11
N SER A 559 4.94 1.44 -11.34
CA SER A 559 4.55 0.51 -10.28
C SER A 559 5.21 -0.85 -10.42
N ALA A 560 6.34 -0.93 -11.13
CA ALA A 560 7.16 -2.13 -11.11
C ALA A 560 7.77 -2.33 -9.71
N PRO A 561 8.06 -3.57 -9.28
CA PRO A 561 7.82 -4.84 -9.96
C PRO A 561 6.35 -5.30 -9.94
N TYR A 562 6.06 -6.50 -10.46
CA TYR A 562 4.67 -6.95 -10.65
C TYR A 562 4.29 -8.15 -9.80
N LEU A 563 2.98 -8.38 -9.70
CA LEU A 563 2.25 -9.21 -8.73
C LEU A 563 2.19 -8.60 -7.32
N HIS A 564 1.39 -9.20 -6.44
CA HIS A 564 1.18 -8.72 -5.06
C HIS A 564 2.47 -8.74 -4.23
N ASP A 565 3.33 -9.73 -4.46
CA ASP A 565 4.58 -9.95 -3.75
C ASP A 565 5.77 -9.23 -4.40
N GLY A 566 5.56 -8.51 -5.50
CA GLY A 566 6.64 -7.86 -6.27
C GLY A 566 7.67 -8.84 -6.85
N GLY A 567 7.40 -10.15 -6.84
CA GLY A 567 8.37 -11.19 -7.17
C GLY A 567 8.85 -11.18 -8.62
N VAL A 568 8.10 -10.52 -9.51
CA VAL A 568 8.44 -10.35 -10.92
C VAL A 568 9.26 -9.08 -11.10
N ALA A 569 10.53 -9.16 -10.71
CA ALA A 569 11.45 -8.05 -10.75
C ALA A 569 12.66 -8.37 -11.63
N VAL A 570 12.97 -7.48 -12.58
CA VAL A 570 14.18 -7.58 -13.42
C VAL A 570 14.81 -6.21 -13.55
N SER A 571 16.12 -6.12 -13.27
CA SER A 571 16.85 -4.86 -13.38
C SER A 571 16.99 -4.40 -14.82
N LYS A 572 17.20 -3.10 -15.02
CA LYS A 572 17.37 -2.48 -16.35
C LYS A 572 18.47 -3.12 -17.19
N ASN A 573 19.57 -3.52 -16.56
CA ASN A 573 20.77 -4.01 -17.26
C ASN A 573 20.84 -5.55 -17.34
N ALA A 574 19.84 -6.26 -16.79
CA ALA A 574 19.83 -7.73 -16.81
C ALA A 574 19.65 -8.31 -18.22
N LEU A 575 18.97 -7.57 -19.10
CA LEU A 575 18.59 -8.02 -20.43
C LEU A 575 19.20 -7.14 -21.52
N ALA A 576 19.69 -7.76 -22.59
CA ALA A 576 19.92 -7.11 -23.87
C ALA A 576 18.75 -7.43 -24.79
N VAL A 577 18.04 -6.40 -25.28
CA VAL A 577 16.83 -6.55 -26.10
C VAL A 577 17.09 -5.99 -27.50
N GLY A 578 16.84 -6.81 -28.51
CA GLY A 578 16.90 -6.45 -29.92
C GLY A 578 15.68 -5.68 -30.41
N ASN A 579 15.79 -5.07 -31.59
CA ASN A 579 14.71 -4.28 -32.19
C ASN A 579 13.46 -5.11 -32.53
N ASP A 580 13.62 -6.42 -32.71
CA ASP A 580 12.54 -7.38 -32.99
C ASP A 580 11.91 -7.96 -31.70
N GLY A 581 12.26 -7.42 -30.54
CA GLY A 581 11.84 -7.91 -29.23
C GLY A 581 12.62 -9.12 -28.72
N SER A 582 13.50 -9.72 -29.53
CA SER A 582 14.36 -10.82 -29.07
C SER A 582 15.23 -10.34 -27.90
N PHE A 583 15.51 -11.22 -26.94
CA PHE A 583 16.30 -10.83 -25.78
C PHE A 583 17.28 -11.91 -25.34
N GLN A 584 18.31 -11.49 -24.62
CA GLN A 584 19.26 -12.35 -23.94
C GLN A 584 19.46 -11.87 -22.50
N VAL A 585 19.54 -12.80 -21.56
CA VAL A 585 19.98 -12.50 -20.19
C VAL A 585 21.49 -12.27 -20.24
N VAL A 586 21.91 -11.01 -20.09
CA VAL A 586 23.32 -10.60 -20.10
C VAL A 586 23.89 -10.41 -18.70
N ASP A 587 23.03 -10.20 -17.70
CA ASP A 587 23.40 -10.21 -16.29
C ASP A 587 22.35 -10.98 -15.46
N PRO A 588 22.56 -12.29 -15.23
CA PRO A 588 21.68 -13.09 -14.39
C PRO A 588 21.55 -12.60 -12.95
N LYS A 589 22.51 -11.79 -12.46
CA LYS A 589 22.44 -11.23 -11.10
C LYS A 589 21.41 -10.11 -10.96
N GLY A 590 20.87 -9.63 -12.07
CA GLY A 590 19.78 -8.65 -12.10
C GLY A 590 18.38 -9.26 -12.15
N LEU A 591 18.23 -10.57 -11.99
CA LEU A 591 16.93 -11.26 -12.00
C LEU A 591 16.37 -11.42 -10.59
N GLY A 592 15.05 -11.36 -10.46
CA GLY A 592 14.32 -11.57 -9.21
C GLY A 592 14.50 -10.44 -8.19
N LEU A 593 13.71 -10.51 -7.12
CA LEU A 593 13.83 -9.64 -5.96
C LEU A 593 15.22 -9.75 -5.32
N SER A 594 15.84 -10.94 -5.38
CA SER A 594 17.18 -11.17 -4.80
C SER A 594 18.28 -10.40 -5.54
N GLY A 595 18.14 -10.23 -6.86
CA GLY A 595 19.02 -9.44 -7.72
C GLY A 595 18.65 -7.96 -7.88
N THR A 596 17.48 -7.55 -7.39
CA THR A 596 16.94 -6.20 -7.54
C THR A 596 16.70 -5.53 -6.18
N LEU A 597 15.46 -5.50 -5.71
CA LEU A 597 15.03 -4.71 -4.56
C LEU A 597 15.73 -5.16 -3.28
N SER A 598 16.08 -6.44 -3.10
CA SER A 598 16.89 -6.90 -1.95
C SER A 598 18.30 -6.29 -1.90
N GLN A 599 18.80 -5.80 -3.04
CA GLN A 599 20.07 -5.08 -3.16
C GLN A 599 19.88 -3.55 -3.25
N GLY A 600 18.63 -3.08 -3.07
CA GLY A 600 18.20 -1.71 -3.31
C GLY A 600 18.35 -1.26 -4.77
N ILE A 601 18.36 -2.19 -5.73
CA ILE A 601 18.41 -1.90 -7.17
C ILE A 601 16.96 -1.91 -7.69
N PRO A 602 16.49 -0.84 -8.35
CA PRO A 602 15.12 -0.76 -8.83
C PRO A 602 14.85 -1.76 -9.96
N ALA A 603 13.61 -2.23 -10.04
CA ALA A 603 13.12 -3.03 -11.14
C ALA A 603 12.86 -2.14 -12.37
N ASP A 604 13.13 -2.65 -13.57
CA ASP A 604 12.75 -2.00 -14.82
C ASP A 604 11.40 -2.53 -15.27
N ALA A 605 10.45 -1.62 -15.53
CA ALA A 605 9.09 -1.95 -15.90
C ALA A 605 9.00 -2.83 -17.16
N ALA A 606 9.73 -2.50 -18.23
CA ALA A 606 9.67 -3.25 -19.48
C ALA A 606 10.30 -4.65 -19.32
N ASN A 607 11.45 -4.75 -18.64
CA ASN A 607 12.09 -6.04 -18.40
C ASN A 607 11.28 -6.93 -17.45
N SER A 608 10.63 -6.33 -16.45
CA SER A 608 9.78 -7.06 -15.50
C SER A 608 8.49 -7.55 -16.17
N LEU A 609 7.87 -6.76 -17.07
CA LEU A 609 6.76 -7.25 -17.90
C LEU A 609 7.21 -8.35 -18.87
N ARG A 610 8.43 -8.25 -19.42
CA ARG A 610 8.98 -9.32 -20.26
C ARG A 610 9.12 -10.62 -19.47
N ALA A 611 9.60 -10.55 -18.23
CA ALA A 611 9.62 -11.70 -17.33
C ALA A 611 8.22 -12.16 -16.88
N LEU A 612 7.20 -11.30 -16.92
CA LEU A 612 5.81 -11.70 -16.69
C LEU A 612 5.27 -12.54 -17.84
N LEU A 613 5.63 -12.18 -19.08
CA LEU A 613 5.04 -12.72 -20.30
C LEU A 613 5.83 -13.87 -20.93
N ASP A 614 7.12 -14.03 -20.64
CA ASP A 614 7.97 -15.11 -21.16
C ASP A 614 8.18 -16.24 -20.14
N ARG A 615 7.77 -17.47 -20.47
CA ARG A 615 7.83 -18.58 -19.50
C ARG A 615 9.25 -18.97 -19.08
N GLN A 616 10.25 -18.83 -19.95
CA GLN A 616 11.62 -19.26 -19.66
C GLN A 616 12.32 -18.23 -18.78
N LEU A 617 12.18 -16.95 -19.12
CA LEU A 617 12.66 -15.86 -18.28
C LEU A 617 11.94 -15.88 -16.93
N ARG A 618 10.62 -16.11 -16.90
CA ARG A 618 9.85 -16.23 -15.66
C ARG A 618 10.37 -17.35 -14.77
N SER A 619 10.61 -18.54 -15.33
CA SER A 619 11.17 -19.66 -14.57
C SER A 619 12.52 -19.30 -13.93
N SER A 620 13.36 -18.53 -14.61
CA SER A 620 14.66 -18.10 -14.09
C SER A 620 14.51 -17.08 -12.95
N VAL A 621 13.56 -16.14 -13.07
CA VAL A 621 13.22 -15.18 -12.02
C VAL A 621 12.70 -15.87 -10.76
N ILE A 622 11.74 -16.79 -10.91
CA ILE A 622 11.19 -17.58 -9.79
C ILE A 622 12.30 -18.39 -9.11
N GLN A 623 13.13 -19.11 -9.88
CA GLN A 623 14.24 -19.88 -9.33
C GLN A 623 15.22 -18.98 -8.55
N THR A 624 15.51 -17.79 -9.06
CA THR A 624 16.43 -16.83 -8.43
C THR A 624 15.86 -16.30 -7.11
N ASN A 625 14.54 -16.13 -7.01
CA ASN A 625 13.88 -15.80 -5.75
C ASN A 625 13.91 -16.98 -4.77
N GLN A 626 13.58 -18.19 -5.26
CA GLN A 626 13.52 -19.42 -4.44
C GLN A 626 14.87 -19.84 -3.86
N LEU A 627 15.98 -19.49 -4.52
CA LEU A 627 17.32 -19.73 -4.02
C LEU A 627 17.74 -18.76 -2.90
N ASN A 628 16.97 -17.68 -2.64
CA ASN A 628 17.26 -16.74 -1.55
C ASN A 628 16.46 -17.13 -0.29
N PRO A 629 17.10 -17.60 0.79
CA PRO A 629 16.41 -18.00 2.01
C PRO A 629 15.59 -16.87 2.66
N ALA A 630 16.04 -15.62 2.54
CA ALA A 630 15.32 -14.47 3.09
C ALA A 630 13.94 -14.32 2.42
N LEU A 631 13.88 -14.45 1.10
CA LEU A 631 12.63 -14.35 0.34
C LEU A 631 11.70 -15.55 0.59
N GLN A 632 12.27 -16.74 0.78
CA GLN A 632 11.49 -17.94 1.14
C GLN A 632 10.78 -17.77 2.48
N VAL A 633 11.46 -17.18 3.48
CA VAL A 633 10.85 -16.90 4.78
C VAL A 633 9.71 -15.88 4.66
N SER A 634 9.85 -14.87 3.78
CA SER A 634 8.82 -13.84 3.55
C SER A 634 7.73 -14.23 2.54
N ASN A 635 7.74 -15.46 2.01
CA ASN A 635 6.83 -15.94 0.96
C ASN A 635 6.83 -15.06 -0.32
N LEU A 636 8.01 -14.62 -0.76
CA LEU A 636 8.18 -13.78 -1.94
C LEU A 636 8.89 -14.58 -3.05
N ASP A 637 8.16 -15.01 -4.07
CA ASP A 637 8.74 -15.86 -5.12
C ASP A 637 8.34 -15.47 -6.55
N GLY A 638 7.30 -14.67 -6.72
CA GLY A 638 6.77 -14.27 -8.01
C GLY A 638 6.16 -15.44 -8.78
N THR A 639 5.61 -16.45 -8.11
CA THR A 639 4.89 -17.55 -8.77
C THR A 639 3.52 -17.12 -9.29
N GLY A 640 2.93 -17.92 -10.17
CA GLY A 640 1.58 -17.73 -10.71
C GLY A 640 1.47 -16.74 -11.86
N HIS A 641 0.22 -16.40 -12.21
CA HIS A 641 -0.13 -15.63 -13.40
C HIS A 641 0.50 -16.24 -14.67
N GLY A 642 0.30 -17.55 -14.87
CA GLY A 642 0.88 -18.35 -15.95
C GLY A 642 0.30 -18.09 -17.35
N PHE A 643 -0.17 -16.86 -17.62
CA PHE A 643 -0.78 -16.42 -18.88
C PHE A 643 0.29 -15.81 -19.78
N TYR A 644 1.11 -16.67 -20.38
CA TYR A 644 2.29 -16.25 -21.16
C TYR A 644 1.96 -15.80 -22.58
N VAL A 645 2.77 -14.87 -23.09
CA VAL A 645 2.75 -14.38 -24.48
C VAL A 645 4.13 -14.64 -25.06
N ASP A 646 4.38 -15.89 -25.44
CA ASP A 646 5.67 -16.37 -25.96
C ASP A 646 5.50 -17.34 -27.14
N GLY A 647 6.62 -17.81 -27.70
CA GLY A 647 6.62 -18.70 -28.87
C GLY A 647 5.86 -20.00 -28.66
N THR A 648 5.78 -20.52 -27.43
CA THR A 648 5.03 -21.74 -27.14
C THR A 648 3.53 -21.46 -27.02
N ALA A 649 3.15 -20.25 -26.61
CA ALA A 649 1.76 -19.76 -26.66
C ALA A 649 1.34 -19.27 -28.06
N GLY A 650 2.22 -19.34 -29.07
CA GLY A 650 1.93 -18.96 -30.45
C GLY A 650 2.23 -17.50 -30.80
N PHE A 651 2.91 -16.76 -29.93
CA PHE A 651 3.27 -15.35 -30.14
C PHE A 651 4.76 -15.19 -30.48
N SER A 652 5.07 -14.33 -31.43
CA SER A 652 6.43 -13.93 -31.75
C SER A 652 7.01 -12.98 -30.68
N GLN A 653 8.34 -12.86 -30.64
CA GLN A 653 9.03 -11.89 -29.78
C GLN A 653 8.60 -10.45 -30.07
N GLN A 654 8.34 -10.12 -31.35
CA GLN A 654 7.81 -8.82 -31.74
C GLN A 654 6.41 -8.57 -31.17
N GLN A 655 5.53 -9.57 -31.20
CA GLN A 655 4.18 -9.46 -30.61
C GLN A 655 4.24 -9.26 -29.09
N GLN A 656 5.14 -9.96 -28.41
CA GLN A 656 5.37 -9.75 -26.97
C GLN A 656 5.87 -8.33 -26.69
N GLN A 657 6.83 -7.83 -27.47
CA GLN A 657 7.34 -6.47 -27.32
C GLN A 657 6.28 -5.40 -27.63
N ASP A 658 5.45 -5.62 -28.66
CA ASP A 658 4.30 -4.76 -28.97
C ASP A 658 3.30 -4.74 -27.80
N LEU A 659 2.99 -5.89 -27.19
CA LEU A 659 2.15 -5.97 -25.99
C LEU A 659 2.74 -5.19 -24.81
N ILE A 660 4.03 -5.35 -24.51
CA ILE A 660 4.71 -4.60 -23.44
C ILE A 660 4.60 -3.09 -23.70
N ASN A 661 4.81 -2.66 -24.93
CA ASN A 661 4.67 -1.24 -25.29
C ASN A 661 3.23 -0.73 -25.11
N PHE A 662 2.22 -1.55 -25.44
CA PHE A 662 0.82 -1.21 -25.16
C PHE A 662 0.56 -1.07 -23.66
N LEU A 663 1.00 -2.04 -22.85
CA LEU A 663 0.80 -2.02 -21.39
C LEU A 663 1.46 -0.80 -20.73
N LEU A 664 2.66 -0.42 -21.18
CA LEU A 664 3.39 0.75 -20.68
C LEU A 664 2.87 2.09 -21.23
N ALA A 665 1.85 2.07 -22.09
CA ALA A 665 1.23 3.25 -22.65
C ALA A 665 -0.14 3.57 -22.03
N LEU A 666 -0.69 2.72 -21.14
CA LEU A 666 -2.07 2.82 -20.61
C LEU A 666 -2.36 3.98 -19.63
N ASP A 667 -1.43 4.90 -19.38
CA ASP A 667 -1.54 5.93 -18.33
C ASP A 667 -2.46 7.13 -18.70
N ASP A 668 -2.31 8.30 -18.04
CA ASP A 668 -3.12 9.49 -18.37
C ASP A 668 -2.89 9.94 -19.83
N ASN A 669 -3.99 10.06 -20.56
CA ASN A 669 -4.05 10.33 -22.00
C ASN A 669 -3.26 9.31 -22.84
N PRO A 670 -3.62 8.02 -22.79
CA PRO A 670 -2.76 6.95 -23.29
C PRO A 670 -2.59 6.95 -24.82
N ALA A 671 -3.44 7.70 -25.53
CA ALA A 671 -3.37 7.88 -26.97
C ALA A 671 -2.52 9.08 -27.44
N GLN A 672 -2.00 9.95 -26.55
CA GLN A 672 -1.41 11.23 -26.97
C GLN A 672 -0.15 11.65 -26.20
N PHE A 673 1.03 11.63 -26.85
CA PHE A 673 2.24 12.36 -26.42
C PHE A 673 3.16 12.73 -27.60
#